data_AF-A0A8D8WTX5-F1
#
_entry.id   AF-A0A8D8WTX5-F1
#
_cell.length_a   1.000
_cell.length_b   1.000
_cell.length_c   1.000
_cell.angle_alpha   90.00
_cell.angle_beta   90.00
_cell.angle_gamma   90.00
#
_symmetry.space_group_name_H-M   'P 1'
#
loop_
_entity.id
_entity.type
_entity.pdbx_description
1 polymer ?
#
loop_
_entity_poly.entity_id
_entity_poly.type
_entity_poly.pdbx_seq_one_letter_code
_entity_poly.pdbx_strand_id
1 'polypeptide(L)'
;MATQKPMEWIASLMSLFDKQLPWRTGPQSSITRINEEQLKSCFVKISENKFHTVLTNLSKILSHTNDQFSALLQTSKGCPPDIIKTFQDSIVSTLDAIERVLSSQEDNKNFRPTVISTEIDMTMMKMLLREVCSYLSPDTHPDFAPPQVKTLAIKTLFGFSTNYFNIIFMRIAGSLQELSIGVTEPSPNKEEGADLCDIELMTYLDVDLARMIKLLNEINSKFKMLKKQAHVLIITSIEKVLWNWMDAYPHEFAEIQKSPNEELSKCCEQLFDLLDGFVSDAKKFRATIWPLQMILLILSPKVLEEIVNANSGAPCSPRHDKKRSYIDAVKKFIGPHNSSDKPQTQAAVITCVKLCKASTYINNLDSNNVVFTLVQSVINELKAQLFTPHKPFSRGANYLNQDMDLMIECFVSGFRIKPHNNEALKVCLNQNSPLIYHFVLISSLYKIVTQSRLPWWPQIDIVYPRAQELRTMFIETLNKVTSGCISHTTEKIIRSLTLKPKDSLRFKEQEVPSIKTILLLMVRLIRADPMLMLNNQGKLGHEIQSSTLELINGLVSLVYLPAAPDISQEAMEALLILHHPDKIRMWNPEAPINTFWDVNSQVLFAISQKLIQHQIENYTDILKWLRQILICKNQFLTNHKDYANVGCHLPICKQAHIKLEIVFYMYLWSIDIEAIIVSLSCFRLLCEEAEIRCNSEEMGISILLPNYNVYLDLAQASTVLTTGRKALQKRIVTLLRKIEHCVNGVLPAWEETYRTWEQHTAALTKYKADGDLENFHRTLGKRRTSVHQNAEHDLEDHVNEWANMTGSPAPWAACVSSETNRRRPPPKHYPYRAPVFKITTVLSLSSLANSSICSATDLMKDLVLASSATSRTEWDRRCRPACIQSCLIRFGLLLNGSLISKDRLWWTRTRPTSSSM
;
A
#
# COMPACT_ATOMS: atom_id res chain seq x y z
N MET A 1 6.70 -44.27 27.82
CA MET A 1 7.66 -43.69 26.85
C MET A 1 6.96 -42.65 25.96
N ALA A 2 6.58 -41.48 26.48
CA ALA A 2 5.83 -40.47 25.71
C ALA A 2 6.22 -39.02 26.07
N THR A 3 7.51 -38.75 26.26
CA THR A 3 8.01 -37.42 26.67
C THR A 3 9.06 -36.81 25.72
N GLN A 4 9.42 -37.46 24.61
CA GLN A 4 10.48 -36.99 23.69
C GLN A 4 10.01 -36.22 22.43
N LYS A 5 8.71 -36.23 22.08
CA LYS A 5 8.21 -35.69 20.79
C LYS A 5 8.16 -34.14 20.60
N PRO A 6 8.09 -33.27 21.63
CA PRO A 6 7.90 -31.83 21.39
C PRO A 6 9.10 -31.15 20.71
N MET A 7 10.33 -31.54 21.05
CA MET A 7 11.55 -30.89 20.53
C MET A 7 11.82 -31.26 19.07
N GLU A 8 11.54 -32.50 18.67
CA GLU A 8 11.66 -32.96 17.29
C GLU A 8 10.66 -32.26 16.37
N TRP A 9 9.46 -31.97 16.87
CA TRP A 9 8.45 -31.22 16.13
C TRP A 9 8.85 -29.76 15.92
N ILE A 10 9.37 -29.09 16.96
CA ILE A 10 9.92 -27.74 16.85
C ILE A 10 11.07 -27.71 15.83
N ALA A 11 12.01 -28.66 15.90
CA ALA A 11 13.11 -28.77 14.95
C ALA A 11 12.62 -28.98 13.50
N SER A 12 11.58 -29.79 13.32
CA SER A 12 10.96 -30.04 12.01
C SER A 12 10.31 -28.79 11.43
N LEU A 13 9.58 -28.02 12.26
CA LEU A 13 8.98 -26.75 11.84
C LEU A 13 10.04 -25.69 11.49
N MET A 14 11.11 -25.58 12.29
CA MET A 14 12.22 -24.67 12.02
C MET A 14 12.93 -25.05 10.70
N SER A 15 13.14 -26.34 10.46
CA SER A 15 13.70 -26.83 9.20
C SER A 15 12.77 -26.54 8.01
N LEU A 16 11.45 -26.68 8.18
CA LEU A 16 10.48 -26.36 7.14
C LEU A 16 10.51 -24.86 6.80
N PHE A 17 10.57 -24.00 7.81
CA PHE A 17 10.66 -22.55 7.62
C PHE A 17 11.95 -22.16 6.89
N ASP A 18 13.12 -22.63 7.33
CA ASP A 18 14.40 -22.36 6.66
C ASP A 18 14.36 -22.83 5.19
N LYS A 19 13.80 -24.00 4.91
CA LYS A 19 13.66 -24.54 3.54
C LYS A 19 12.72 -23.73 2.65
N GLN A 20 11.76 -22.98 3.21
CA GLN A 20 10.79 -22.17 2.48
C GLN A 20 11.24 -20.72 2.27
N LEU A 21 12.41 -20.33 2.78
CA LEU A 21 12.92 -18.98 2.61
C LEU A 21 13.21 -18.67 1.12
N PRO A 22 12.86 -17.45 0.65
CA PRO A 22 13.01 -17.06 -0.76
C PRO A 22 14.41 -17.29 -1.35
N TRP A 23 15.48 -17.15 -0.56
CA TRP A 23 16.84 -17.38 -1.05
C TRP A 23 17.12 -18.85 -1.41
N ARG A 24 16.34 -19.80 -0.89
CA ARG A 24 16.43 -21.24 -1.24
C ARG A 24 15.44 -21.65 -2.32
N THR A 25 14.22 -21.09 -2.33
CA THR A 25 13.13 -21.52 -3.22
C THR A 25 12.91 -20.61 -4.43
N GLY A 26 13.49 -19.42 -4.44
CA GLY A 26 13.19 -18.37 -5.43
C GLY A 26 11.94 -17.55 -5.07
N PRO A 27 11.39 -16.79 -6.04
CA PRO A 27 10.24 -15.91 -5.84
C PRO A 27 9.02 -16.67 -5.28
N GLN A 28 8.41 -16.13 -4.23
CA GLN A 28 7.31 -16.80 -3.55
C GLN A 28 5.98 -16.70 -4.31
N SER A 29 5.28 -17.83 -4.36
CA SER A 29 3.86 -17.92 -4.75
C SER A 29 2.92 -17.45 -3.63
N SER A 30 1.65 -17.19 -3.96
CA SER A 30 0.61 -16.87 -2.97
C SER A 30 0.43 -17.96 -1.90
N ILE A 31 0.60 -19.24 -2.28
CA ILE A 31 0.47 -20.39 -1.36
C ILE A 31 1.64 -20.41 -0.37
N THR A 32 2.87 -20.19 -0.83
CA THR A 32 4.06 -20.17 0.03
C THR A 32 4.00 -19.03 1.05
N ARG A 33 3.46 -17.86 0.67
CA ARG A 33 3.25 -16.74 1.61
C ARG A 33 2.25 -17.07 2.72
N ILE A 34 1.13 -17.73 2.38
CA ILE A 34 0.13 -18.16 3.37
C ILE A 34 0.75 -19.17 4.36
N ASN A 35 1.51 -20.14 3.85
CA ASN A 35 2.18 -21.14 4.69
C ASN A 35 3.21 -20.48 5.63
N GLU A 36 3.99 -19.54 5.11
CA GLU A 36 4.96 -18.78 5.92
C GLU A 36 4.27 -18.02 7.07
N GLU A 37 3.17 -17.32 6.79
CA GLU A 37 2.39 -16.60 7.81
C GLU A 37 1.79 -17.55 8.86
N GLN A 38 1.37 -18.74 8.46
CA GLN A 38 0.92 -19.79 9.38
C GLN A 38 2.07 -20.29 10.26
N LEU A 39 3.28 -20.48 9.71
CA LEU A 39 4.46 -20.89 10.47
C LEU A 39 4.87 -19.84 11.50
N LYS A 40 4.90 -18.56 11.12
CA LYS A 40 5.15 -17.45 12.05
C LYS A 40 4.15 -17.44 13.20
N SER A 41 2.86 -17.60 12.87
CA SER A 41 1.79 -17.69 13.88
C SER A 41 1.95 -18.92 14.80
N CYS A 42 2.45 -20.03 14.29
CA CYS A 42 2.77 -21.21 15.10
C CYS A 42 3.96 -20.95 16.03
N PHE A 43 5.00 -20.27 15.57
CA PHE A 43 6.16 -19.92 16.40
C PHE A 43 5.77 -19.08 17.61
N VAL A 44 4.88 -18.10 17.43
CA VAL A 44 4.33 -17.29 18.53
C VAL A 44 3.63 -18.15 19.58
N LYS A 45 2.79 -19.12 19.17
CA LYS A 45 2.11 -20.03 20.10
C LYS A 45 3.07 -20.97 20.83
N ILE A 46 4.10 -21.47 20.13
CA ILE A 46 5.11 -22.35 20.73
C ILE A 46 5.97 -21.56 21.72
N SER A 47 6.28 -20.30 21.42
CA SER A 47 7.12 -19.46 22.28
C SER A 47 6.50 -19.17 23.64
N GLU A 48 5.18 -19.29 23.81
CA GLU A 48 4.52 -19.23 25.13
C GLU A 48 5.12 -20.21 26.15
N ASN A 49 5.59 -21.38 25.71
CA ASN A 49 6.15 -22.42 26.60
C ASN A 49 7.63 -22.73 26.33
N LYS A 50 8.12 -22.41 25.12
CA LYS A 50 9.48 -22.77 24.66
C LYS A 50 10.20 -21.57 24.03
N PHE A 51 10.03 -20.39 24.61
CA PHE A 51 10.57 -19.11 24.14
C PHE A 51 12.05 -19.20 23.71
N HIS A 52 12.95 -19.58 24.62
CA HIS A 52 14.39 -19.64 24.37
C HIS A 52 14.75 -20.57 23.20
N THR A 53 14.08 -21.72 23.09
CA THR A 53 14.32 -22.68 22.01
C THR A 53 13.90 -22.11 20.65
N VAL A 54 12.73 -21.48 20.58
CA VAL A 54 12.23 -20.86 19.34
C VAL A 54 13.15 -19.73 18.92
N LEU A 55 13.46 -18.81 19.83
CA LEU A 55 14.31 -17.66 19.56
C LEU A 55 15.72 -18.08 19.14
N THR A 56 16.33 -19.08 19.81
CA THR A 56 17.65 -19.59 19.44
C THR A 56 17.70 -20.14 18.02
N ASN A 57 16.68 -20.89 17.61
CA ASN A 57 16.66 -21.47 16.27
C ASN A 57 16.44 -20.39 15.19
N LEU A 58 15.56 -19.41 15.43
CA LEU A 58 15.38 -18.29 14.51
C LEU A 58 16.65 -17.44 14.39
N SER A 59 17.34 -17.16 15.49
CA SER A 59 18.62 -16.44 15.48
C SER A 59 19.71 -17.19 14.70
N LYS A 60 19.73 -18.53 14.78
CA LYS A 60 20.64 -19.37 13.97
C LYS A 60 20.31 -19.31 12.48
N ILE A 61 19.02 -19.33 12.13
CA ILE A 61 18.58 -19.17 10.74
C ILE A 61 19.01 -17.81 10.20
N LEU A 62 18.79 -16.74 10.98
CA LEU A 62 19.21 -15.38 10.60
C LEU A 62 20.72 -15.29 10.39
N SER A 63 21.52 -15.77 11.35
CA SER A 63 22.99 -15.79 11.24
C SER A 63 23.44 -16.57 10.00
N HIS A 64 22.86 -17.75 9.76
CA HIS A 64 23.21 -18.56 8.60
C HIS A 64 22.86 -17.85 7.28
N THR A 65 21.68 -17.22 7.18
CA THR A 65 21.30 -16.43 6.00
C THR A 65 22.25 -15.26 5.79
N ASN A 66 22.68 -14.58 6.86
CA ASN A 66 23.61 -13.44 6.78
C ASN A 66 25.03 -13.86 6.37
N ASP A 67 25.50 -15.01 6.87
CA ASP A 67 26.80 -15.60 6.48
C ASP A 67 26.81 -15.97 4.99
N GLN A 68 25.74 -16.61 4.50
CA GLN A 68 25.59 -16.94 3.07
C GLN A 68 25.52 -15.69 2.20
N PHE A 69 24.75 -14.68 2.64
CA PHE A 69 24.66 -13.41 1.94
C PHE A 69 26.01 -12.70 1.86
N SER A 70 26.75 -12.64 2.98
CA SER A 70 28.09 -12.07 3.04
C SER A 70 29.09 -12.82 2.16
N ALA A 71 29.05 -14.16 2.13
CA ALA A 71 29.90 -14.98 1.26
C ALA A 71 29.61 -14.72 -0.23
N LEU A 72 28.33 -14.55 -0.59
CA LEU A 72 27.91 -14.21 -1.95
C LEU A 72 28.46 -12.85 -2.40
N LEU A 73 28.45 -11.86 -1.50
CA LEU A 73 28.97 -10.52 -1.77
C LEU A 73 30.49 -10.49 -1.95
N GLN A 74 31.22 -11.34 -1.23
CA GLN A 74 32.68 -11.45 -1.36
C GLN A 74 33.10 -12.14 -2.67
N THR A 75 32.29 -13.07 -3.18
CA THR A 75 32.65 -13.92 -4.33
C THR A 75 32.16 -13.41 -5.68
N SER A 76 31.14 -12.53 -5.72
CA SER A 76 30.53 -12.06 -6.97
C SER A 76 30.55 -10.53 -7.12
N LYS A 77 31.52 -10.00 -7.89
CA LYS A 77 31.43 -8.63 -8.40
C LYS A 77 30.30 -8.56 -9.45
N GLY A 78 29.11 -8.14 -9.03
CA GLY A 78 27.94 -7.93 -9.90
C GLY A 78 26.85 -9.02 -9.78
N CYS A 79 26.40 -9.31 -8.56
CA CYS A 79 25.26 -10.21 -8.35
C CYS A 79 23.96 -9.63 -8.97
N PRO A 80 23.14 -10.43 -9.66
CA PRO A 80 21.83 -9.99 -10.15
C PRO A 80 20.94 -9.43 -9.02
N PRO A 81 20.24 -8.31 -9.24
CA PRO A 81 19.40 -7.67 -8.22
C PRO A 81 18.28 -8.58 -7.69
N ASP A 82 17.80 -9.52 -8.52
CA ASP A 82 16.77 -10.48 -8.12
C ASP A 82 17.25 -11.44 -7.01
N ILE A 83 18.52 -11.85 -7.04
CA ILE A 83 19.10 -12.74 -6.01
C ILE A 83 19.26 -11.96 -4.71
N ILE A 84 19.79 -10.73 -4.76
CA ILE A 84 19.90 -9.85 -3.60
C ILE A 84 18.52 -9.66 -2.94
N LYS A 85 17.48 -9.44 -3.75
CA LYS A 85 16.10 -9.32 -3.27
C LYS A 85 15.62 -10.59 -2.56
N THR A 86 15.90 -11.79 -3.06
CA THR A 86 15.52 -13.02 -2.36
C THR A 86 16.19 -13.17 -0.99
N PHE A 87 17.44 -12.75 -0.83
CA PHE A 87 18.10 -12.71 0.48
C PHE A 87 17.49 -11.66 1.40
N GLN A 88 17.22 -10.47 0.90
CA GLN A 88 16.55 -9.41 1.65
C GLN A 88 15.15 -9.85 2.13
N ASP A 89 14.34 -10.44 1.25
CA ASP A 89 13.00 -10.97 1.59
C ASP A 89 13.10 -12.06 2.67
N SER A 90 14.15 -12.88 2.63
CA SER A 90 14.41 -13.93 3.63
C SER A 90 14.83 -13.36 5.00
N ILE A 91 15.66 -12.31 5.00
CA ILE A 91 16.05 -11.57 6.22
C ILE A 91 14.81 -10.89 6.81
N VAL A 92 13.99 -10.23 5.98
CA VAL A 92 12.72 -9.62 6.40
C VAL A 92 11.79 -10.66 7.03
N SER A 93 11.60 -11.81 6.38
CA SER A 93 10.77 -12.89 6.90
C SER A 93 11.26 -13.42 8.26
N THR A 94 12.57 -13.62 8.40
CA THR A 94 13.17 -14.14 9.64
C THR A 94 13.12 -13.12 10.77
N LEU A 95 13.43 -11.85 10.49
CA LEU A 95 13.30 -10.75 11.48
C LEU A 95 11.85 -10.54 11.91
N ASP A 96 10.89 -10.61 10.99
CA ASP A 96 9.45 -10.55 11.30
C ASP A 96 9.02 -11.72 12.22
N ALA A 97 9.50 -12.94 11.96
CA ALA A 97 9.26 -14.07 12.84
C ALA A 97 9.84 -13.86 14.26
N ILE A 98 11.07 -13.33 14.36
CA ILE A 98 11.73 -13.02 15.64
C ILE A 98 10.97 -11.92 16.37
N GLU A 99 10.63 -10.83 15.69
CA GLU A 99 9.92 -9.68 16.26
C GLU A 99 8.56 -10.10 16.82
N ARG A 100 7.76 -10.87 16.08
CA ARG A 100 6.47 -11.38 16.58
C ARG A 100 6.61 -12.26 17.83
N VAL A 101 7.65 -13.10 17.87
CA VAL A 101 7.94 -13.93 19.05
C VAL A 101 8.33 -13.08 20.25
N LEU A 102 9.14 -12.03 20.06
CA LEU A 102 9.53 -11.09 21.11
C LEU A 102 8.32 -10.28 21.63
N SER A 103 7.54 -9.69 20.72
CA SER A 103 6.38 -8.85 21.03
C SER A 103 5.27 -9.63 21.74
N SER A 104 5.09 -10.93 21.45
CA SER A 104 4.11 -11.78 22.13
C SER A 104 4.31 -11.94 23.65
N GLN A 105 5.50 -11.63 24.16
CA GLN A 105 5.79 -11.73 25.59
C GLN A 105 5.28 -10.53 26.40
N GLU A 106 5.06 -9.37 25.76
CA GLU A 106 4.61 -8.14 26.46
C GLU A 106 3.20 -8.28 27.04
N ASP A 107 2.32 -9.04 26.38
CA ASP A 107 0.94 -9.28 26.82
C ASP A 107 0.86 -10.20 28.05
N ASN A 108 1.90 -11.01 28.30
CA ASN A 108 2.00 -11.93 29.43
C ASN A 108 2.84 -11.32 30.57
N LYS A 109 2.36 -10.22 31.17
CA LYS A 109 3.03 -9.47 32.26
C LYS A 109 3.44 -10.30 33.49
N ASN A 110 2.99 -11.54 33.61
CA ASN A 110 3.36 -12.48 34.68
C ASN A 110 4.57 -13.38 34.35
N PHE A 111 5.13 -13.32 33.13
CA PHE A 111 6.29 -14.10 32.74
C PHE A 111 7.56 -13.23 32.70
N ARG A 112 8.10 -12.87 33.86
CA ARG A 112 9.52 -12.49 33.94
C ARG A 112 10.33 -13.79 33.87
N PRO A 113 11.26 -13.97 32.91
CA PRO A 113 12.18 -15.09 32.94
C PRO A 113 12.91 -15.08 34.28
N THR A 114 12.52 -16.01 35.15
CA THR A 114 13.11 -16.15 36.47
C THR A 114 14.47 -16.81 36.23
N VAL A 115 15.54 -16.02 36.35
CA VAL A 115 16.94 -16.43 36.28
C VAL A 115 17.43 -16.85 34.88
N ILE A 116 18.30 -16.02 34.30
CA ILE A 116 19.23 -16.38 33.21
C ILE A 116 20.08 -17.55 33.73
N SER A 117 19.71 -18.79 33.43
CA SER A 117 20.27 -19.96 34.11
C SER A 117 21.26 -20.77 33.26
N THR A 118 21.55 -20.37 32.01
CA THR A 118 22.55 -21.09 31.18
C THR A 118 23.48 -20.18 30.38
N GLU A 119 24.76 -20.57 30.23
CA GLU A 119 25.73 -19.91 29.32
C GLU A 119 25.27 -19.92 27.85
N ILE A 120 24.42 -20.89 27.50
CA ILE A 120 23.82 -21.06 26.17
C ILE A 120 22.89 -19.89 25.85
N ASP A 121 22.11 -19.42 26.82
CA ASP A 121 21.21 -18.27 26.68
C ASP A 121 21.98 -16.98 26.36
N MET A 122 23.10 -16.74 27.05
CA MET A 122 23.96 -15.58 26.81
C MET A 122 24.62 -15.59 25.44
N THR A 123 25.01 -16.77 24.94
CA THR A 123 25.63 -16.92 23.62
C THR A 123 24.62 -16.62 22.50
N MET A 124 23.40 -17.11 22.64
CA MET A 124 22.30 -16.80 21.71
C MET A 124 21.97 -15.31 21.70
N MET A 125 21.89 -14.68 22.86
CA MET A 125 21.59 -13.25 23.01
C MET A 125 22.66 -12.38 22.33
N LYS A 126 23.95 -12.73 22.51
CA LYS A 126 25.06 -12.05 21.84
C LYS A 126 25.02 -12.23 20.32
N MET A 127 24.66 -13.43 19.84
CA MET A 127 24.51 -13.70 18.40
C MET A 127 23.40 -12.84 17.80
N LEU A 128 22.20 -12.84 18.37
CA LEU A 128 21.09 -12.04 17.86
C LEU A 128 21.43 -10.55 17.86
N LEU A 129 22.01 -10.05 18.96
CA LEU A 129 22.42 -8.66 19.05
C LEU A 129 23.47 -8.30 17.99
N ARG A 130 24.44 -9.19 17.72
CA ARG A 130 25.43 -8.98 16.65
C ARG A 130 24.76 -8.84 15.28
N GLU A 131 23.87 -9.76 14.93
CA GLU A 131 23.19 -9.73 13.63
C GLU A 131 22.31 -8.49 13.49
N VAL A 132 21.51 -8.16 14.51
CA VAL A 132 20.61 -7.00 14.49
C VAL A 132 21.39 -5.69 14.40
N CYS A 133 22.48 -5.53 15.16
CA CYS A 133 23.32 -4.33 15.12
C CYS A 133 23.97 -4.13 13.74
N SER A 134 24.28 -5.21 13.00
CA SER A 134 24.87 -5.10 11.65
C SER A 134 23.99 -4.34 10.66
N TYR A 135 22.66 -4.45 10.82
CA TYR A 135 21.67 -3.74 10.00
C TYR A 135 21.43 -2.29 10.42
N LEU A 136 21.94 -1.88 11.59
CA LEU A 136 21.76 -0.53 12.13
C LEU A 136 22.92 0.41 11.79
N SER A 137 24.11 -0.14 11.52
CA SER A 137 25.32 0.62 11.22
C SER A 137 25.16 1.53 9.98
N PRO A 138 25.63 2.79 10.02
CA PRO A 138 25.59 3.70 8.88
C PRO A 138 26.48 3.27 7.70
N ASP A 139 27.46 2.39 7.94
CA ASP A 139 28.39 1.90 6.91
C ASP A 139 27.77 0.79 6.04
N THR A 140 26.58 0.30 6.40
CA THR A 140 25.87 -0.71 5.63
C THR A 140 25.25 -0.08 4.38
N HIS A 141 25.73 -0.49 3.20
CA HIS A 141 25.25 0.05 1.91
C HIS A 141 23.71 -0.09 1.80
N PRO A 142 22.99 0.91 1.28
CA PRO A 142 21.51 0.88 1.18
C PRO A 142 20.97 -0.33 0.39
N ASP A 143 21.76 -0.82 -0.56
CA ASP A 143 21.44 -2.02 -1.35
C ASP A 143 21.55 -3.33 -0.55
N PHE A 144 22.15 -3.31 0.64
CA PHE A 144 22.30 -4.47 1.52
C PHE A 144 21.30 -4.46 2.67
N ALA A 145 20.93 -3.27 3.17
CA ALA A 145 19.93 -3.10 4.22
C ALA A 145 18.82 -2.14 3.74
N PRO A 146 17.79 -2.64 3.03
CA PRO A 146 16.65 -1.80 2.67
C PRO A 146 15.95 -1.26 3.91
N PRO A 147 15.22 -0.13 3.81
CA PRO A 147 14.60 0.54 4.96
C PRO A 147 13.66 -0.37 5.77
N GLN A 148 13.06 -1.37 5.13
CA GLN A 148 12.23 -2.39 5.80
C GLN A 148 13.05 -3.28 6.75
N VAL A 149 14.24 -3.74 6.35
CA VAL A 149 15.14 -4.53 7.20
C VAL A 149 15.57 -3.69 8.39
N LYS A 150 15.97 -2.42 8.16
CA LYS A 150 16.33 -1.51 9.25
C LYS A 150 15.18 -1.30 10.23
N THR A 151 13.95 -1.12 9.74
CA THR A 151 12.75 -0.96 10.57
C THR A 151 12.49 -2.20 11.43
N LEU A 152 12.57 -3.40 10.84
CA LEU A 152 12.38 -4.66 11.56
C LEU A 152 13.51 -4.92 12.55
N ALA A 153 14.76 -4.58 12.22
CA ALA A 153 15.89 -4.67 13.14
C ALA A 153 15.69 -3.77 14.36
N ILE A 154 15.20 -2.53 14.19
CA ILE A 154 14.86 -1.63 15.29
C ILE A 154 13.75 -2.24 16.17
N LYS A 155 12.66 -2.75 15.57
CA LYS A 155 11.58 -3.41 16.33
C LYS A 155 12.05 -4.65 17.08
N THR A 156 12.90 -5.45 16.44
CA THR A 156 13.52 -6.63 17.06
C THR A 156 14.38 -6.23 18.25
N LEU A 157 15.21 -5.18 18.11
CA LEU A 157 16.04 -4.66 19.20
C LEU A 157 15.19 -4.12 20.36
N PHE A 158 14.12 -3.39 20.04
CA PHE A 158 13.16 -2.89 21.02
C PHE A 158 12.52 -4.06 21.80
N GLY A 159 11.89 -5.01 21.11
CA GLY A 159 11.26 -6.19 21.72
C GLY A 159 12.26 -7.05 22.50
N PHE A 160 13.51 -7.14 22.06
CA PHE A 160 14.57 -7.85 22.78
C PHE A 160 14.98 -7.12 24.08
N SER A 161 15.04 -5.79 24.05
CA SER A 161 15.45 -4.99 25.21
C SER A 161 14.44 -5.01 26.36
N THR A 162 13.16 -5.32 26.10
CA THR A 162 12.12 -5.47 27.14
C THR A 162 12.52 -6.44 28.25
N ASN A 163 13.16 -7.55 27.89
CA ASN A 163 13.57 -8.63 28.79
C ASN A 163 15.09 -8.64 29.06
N TYR A 164 15.89 -8.12 28.12
CA TYR A 164 17.35 -8.25 28.14
C TYR A 164 18.10 -6.91 28.19
N PHE A 165 17.45 -5.85 28.68
CA PHE A 165 18.01 -4.50 28.80
C PHE A 165 19.44 -4.48 29.38
N ASN A 166 19.71 -5.22 30.46
CA ASN A 166 21.01 -5.21 31.13
C ASN A 166 22.18 -5.64 30.21
N ILE A 167 21.94 -6.56 29.26
CA ILE A 167 22.99 -7.02 28.33
C ILE A 167 23.40 -5.89 27.40
N ILE A 168 22.41 -5.19 26.84
CA ILE A 168 22.64 -4.07 25.92
C ILE A 168 23.21 -2.86 26.69
N PHE A 169 22.68 -2.59 27.89
CA PHE A 169 23.21 -1.56 28.77
C PHE A 169 24.70 -1.76 29.08
N MET A 170 25.13 -3.00 29.38
CA MET A 170 26.56 -3.26 29.64
C MET A 170 27.44 -3.03 28.41
N ARG A 171 26.92 -3.28 27.21
CA ARG A 171 27.61 -2.95 25.95
C ARG A 171 27.76 -1.44 25.76
N ILE A 172 26.68 -0.68 26.00
CA ILE A 172 26.70 0.79 25.96
C ILE A 172 27.67 1.36 27.00
N ALA A 173 27.59 0.88 28.25
CA ALA A 173 28.46 1.32 29.34
C ALA A 173 29.94 0.99 29.05
N GLY A 174 30.23 -0.18 28.48
CA GLY A 174 31.57 -0.55 28.01
C GLY A 174 32.11 0.41 26.96
N SER A 175 31.30 0.74 25.94
CA SER A 175 31.67 1.72 24.91
C SER A 175 31.96 3.11 25.50
N LEU A 176 31.12 3.59 26.43
CA LEU A 176 31.35 4.85 27.15
C LEU A 176 32.65 4.82 27.96
N GLN A 177 32.95 3.69 28.61
CA GLN A 177 34.16 3.50 29.39
C GLN A 177 35.40 3.54 28.48
N GLU A 178 35.40 2.84 27.35
CA GLU A 178 36.51 2.84 26.38
C GLU A 178 36.77 4.25 25.82
N LEU A 179 35.70 4.97 25.47
CA LEU A 179 35.79 6.35 24.98
C LEU A 179 36.31 7.33 26.03
N SER A 180 36.02 7.07 27.31
CA SER A 180 36.52 7.90 28.44
C SER A 180 38.02 7.70 28.70
N ILE A 181 38.56 6.50 28.45
CA ILE A 181 39.99 6.17 28.64
C ILE A 181 40.82 6.66 27.44
N GLY A 182 40.26 6.66 26.23
CA GLY A 182 40.93 7.14 25.01
C GLY A 182 41.25 8.64 24.98
N VAL A 183 41.00 9.37 26.06
CA VAL A 183 41.44 10.75 26.30
C VAL A 183 42.79 10.80 27.05
N THR A 184 43.17 9.74 27.78
CA THR A 184 44.37 9.70 28.64
C THR A 184 45.62 9.11 28.00
N GLU A 185 45.52 8.34 26.91
CA GLU A 185 46.69 7.79 26.20
C GLU A 185 46.65 8.08 24.69
N PRO A 186 47.67 8.75 24.11
CA PRO A 186 47.82 8.86 22.66
C PRO A 186 48.39 7.55 22.13
N SER A 187 47.53 6.60 21.76
CA SER A 187 47.97 5.39 21.04
C SER A 187 48.25 5.73 19.56
N PRO A 188 49.45 5.42 19.01
CA PRO A 188 49.82 5.80 17.64
C PRO A 188 49.10 5.04 16.52
N ASN A 189 48.27 4.03 16.83
CA ASN A 189 47.77 3.06 15.84
C ASN A 189 46.23 2.94 15.75
N LYS A 190 45.46 3.92 16.24
CA LYS A 190 44.01 4.01 15.98
C LYS A 190 43.65 5.41 15.51
N GLU A 191 44.00 5.73 14.27
CA GLU A 191 43.39 6.86 13.56
C GLU A 191 41.88 6.61 13.41
N GLU A 192 41.10 7.56 13.92
CA GLU A 192 39.78 7.97 13.42
C GLU A 192 38.72 6.89 13.19
N GLY A 193 38.19 6.31 14.27
CA GLY A 193 36.96 5.52 14.19
C GLY A 193 36.69 4.71 15.45
N ALA A 194 36.55 5.35 16.61
CA ALA A 194 35.91 4.64 17.71
C ALA A 194 34.46 4.40 17.31
N ASP A 195 34.03 3.14 17.28
CA ASP A 195 32.74 2.73 16.74
C ASP A 195 31.60 3.27 17.64
N LEU A 196 31.13 4.48 17.30
CA LEU A 196 30.10 5.21 18.04
C LEU A 196 28.71 4.55 17.91
N CYS A 197 28.58 3.55 17.03
CA CYS A 197 27.35 2.80 16.77
C CYS A 197 26.74 2.21 18.05
N ASP A 198 27.58 1.72 18.97
CA ASP A 198 27.12 1.12 20.22
C ASP A 198 26.41 2.13 21.14
N ILE A 199 26.77 3.41 21.10
CA ILE A 199 26.06 4.46 21.85
C ILE A 199 24.68 4.68 21.25
N GLU A 200 24.55 4.71 19.92
CA GLU A 200 23.27 4.96 19.24
C GLU A 200 22.21 3.89 19.54
N LEU A 201 22.65 2.69 19.96
CA LEU A 201 21.76 1.59 20.39
C LEU A 201 20.75 2.03 21.45
N MET A 202 21.12 2.96 22.35
CA MET A 202 20.20 3.44 23.39
C MET A 202 18.90 4.01 22.80
N THR A 203 18.94 4.57 21.59
CA THR A 203 17.78 5.20 20.94
C THR A 203 16.74 4.21 20.40
N TYR A 204 17.03 2.91 20.46
CA TYR A 204 16.21 1.83 19.92
C TYR A 204 15.71 0.88 21.02
N LEU A 205 15.93 1.21 22.29
CA LEU A 205 15.57 0.37 23.43
C LEU A 205 14.20 0.71 24.01
N ASP A 206 13.60 -0.29 24.64
CA ASP A 206 12.49 -0.18 25.58
C ASP A 206 13.02 0.30 26.93
N VAL A 207 12.81 1.58 27.22
CA VAL A 207 13.36 2.26 28.39
C VAL A 207 12.21 2.73 29.27
N ASP A 208 11.91 2.00 30.34
CA ASP A 208 11.05 2.45 31.44
C ASP A 208 11.76 3.50 32.33
N LEU A 209 11.05 4.09 33.30
CA LEU A 209 11.60 5.08 34.22
C LEU A 209 12.88 4.61 34.96
N ALA A 210 12.92 3.37 35.44
CA ALA A 210 14.08 2.86 36.19
C ALA A 210 15.31 2.68 35.28
N ARG A 211 15.09 2.17 34.06
CA ARG A 211 16.13 2.04 33.03
C ARG A 211 16.63 3.41 32.56
N MET A 212 15.75 4.39 32.46
CA MET A 212 16.10 5.77 32.11
C MET A 212 17.03 6.39 33.16
N ILE A 213 16.68 6.28 34.44
CA ILE A 213 17.53 6.74 35.55
C ILE A 213 18.91 6.07 35.50
N LYS A 214 18.94 4.75 35.26
CA LYS A 214 20.20 4.00 35.14
C LYS A 214 21.08 4.49 33.99
N LEU A 215 20.49 4.77 32.82
CA LEU A 215 21.22 5.34 31.67
C LEU A 215 21.75 6.75 31.96
N LEU A 216 20.93 7.62 32.55
CA LEU A 216 21.33 9.00 32.88
C LEU A 216 22.47 9.03 33.90
N ASN A 217 22.44 8.16 34.92
CA ASN A 217 23.52 8.03 35.89
C ASN A 217 24.84 7.60 35.25
N GLU A 218 24.82 6.59 34.37
CA GLU A 218 26.02 6.14 33.66
C GLU A 218 26.63 7.27 32.83
N ILE A 219 25.79 7.97 32.07
CA ILE A 219 26.22 9.10 31.23
C ILE A 219 26.77 10.23 32.09
N ASN A 220 26.08 10.63 33.16
CA ASN A 220 26.53 11.69 34.06
C ASN A 220 27.93 11.40 34.64
N SER A 221 28.22 10.14 34.94
CA SER A 221 29.52 9.73 35.50
C SER A 221 30.68 9.86 34.52
N LYS A 222 30.44 9.72 33.21
CA LYS A 222 31.49 9.72 32.17
C LYS A 222 31.54 10.98 31.32
N PHE A 223 30.47 11.78 31.28
CA PHE A 223 30.28 12.86 30.31
C PHE A 223 31.49 13.79 30.19
N LYS A 224 32.07 14.25 31.31
CA LYS A 224 33.23 15.17 31.30
C LYS A 224 34.50 14.58 30.67
N MET A 225 34.62 13.26 30.64
CA MET A 225 35.80 12.54 30.13
C MET A 225 35.70 12.21 28.64
N LEU A 226 34.59 12.56 27.99
CA LEU A 226 34.35 12.19 26.59
C LEU A 226 34.86 13.26 25.61
N LYS A 227 35.16 12.82 24.38
CA LYS A 227 35.48 13.72 23.27
C LYS A 227 34.23 14.40 22.73
N LYS A 228 34.42 15.55 22.09
CA LYS A 228 33.34 16.39 21.54
C LYS A 228 32.36 15.68 20.61
N GLN A 229 32.83 14.76 19.76
CA GLN A 229 31.95 13.98 18.88
C GLN A 229 31.01 13.05 19.67
N ALA A 230 31.53 12.39 20.70
CA ALA A 230 30.74 11.56 21.60
C ALA A 230 29.73 12.39 22.41
N HIS A 231 30.09 13.61 22.85
CA HIS A 231 29.13 14.53 23.48
C HIS A 231 27.91 14.79 22.59
N VAL A 232 28.15 15.19 21.34
CA VAL A 232 27.07 15.53 20.40
C VAL A 232 26.15 14.33 20.16
N LEU A 233 26.71 13.14 19.95
CA LEU A 233 25.93 11.92 19.75
C LEU A 233 25.11 11.55 20.99
N ILE A 234 25.70 11.65 22.19
CA ILE A 234 25.00 11.38 23.45
C ILE A 234 23.84 12.37 23.64
N ILE A 235 24.06 13.65 23.38
CA ILE A 235 23.02 14.69 23.49
C ILE A 235 21.83 14.34 22.58
N THR A 236 22.07 14.06 21.31
CA THR A 236 20.99 13.70 20.37
C THR A 236 20.32 12.36 20.74
N SER A 237 21.10 11.42 21.27
CA SER A 237 20.60 10.10 21.66
C SER A 237 19.71 10.17 22.90
N ILE A 238 20.12 10.92 23.94
CA ILE A 238 19.32 11.11 25.15
C ILE A 238 18.01 11.82 24.81
N GLU A 239 18.06 12.89 24.00
CA GLU A 239 16.83 13.59 23.60
C GLU A 239 15.83 12.61 22.95
N LYS A 240 16.32 11.76 22.04
CA LYS A 240 15.50 10.73 21.38
C LYS A 240 14.99 9.67 22.36
N VAL A 241 15.81 9.22 23.30
CA VAL A 241 15.39 8.27 24.37
C VAL A 241 14.26 8.86 25.21
N LEU A 242 14.38 10.13 25.64
CA LEU A 242 13.35 10.80 26.43
C LEU A 242 12.03 10.92 25.66
N TRP A 243 12.08 11.27 24.36
CA TRP A 243 10.87 11.31 23.53
C TRP A 243 10.25 9.92 23.33
N ASN A 244 11.06 8.91 23.06
CA ASN A 244 10.59 7.54 22.91
C ASN A 244 9.94 7.02 24.21
N TRP A 245 10.52 7.32 25.37
CA TRP A 245 9.94 6.99 26.67
C TRP A 245 8.62 7.71 26.91
N MET A 246 8.50 9.00 26.57
CA MET A 246 7.22 9.72 26.67
C MET A 246 6.15 9.14 25.73
N ASP A 247 6.53 8.65 24.55
CA ASP A 247 5.63 8.00 23.59
C ASP A 247 5.20 6.59 24.04
N ALA A 248 6.11 5.80 24.59
CA ALA A 248 5.85 4.43 25.05
C ALA A 248 5.18 4.36 26.43
N TYR A 249 5.57 5.24 27.36
CA TYR A 249 5.16 5.28 28.76
C TYR A 249 4.58 6.65 29.17
N PRO A 250 3.55 7.18 28.48
CA PRO A 250 3.00 8.51 28.76
C PRO A 250 2.40 8.64 30.18
N HIS A 251 1.98 7.52 30.77
CA HIS A 251 1.45 7.48 32.13
C HIS A 251 2.55 7.69 33.18
N GLU A 252 3.75 7.13 33.00
CA GLU A 252 4.90 7.37 33.90
C GLU A 252 5.27 8.86 33.90
N PHE A 253 5.31 9.48 32.71
CA PHE A 253 5.55 10.91 32.58
C PHE A 253 4.48 11.74 33.30
N ALA A 254 3.19 11.40 33.11
CA ALA A 254 2.09 12.10 33.79
C ALA A 254 2.14 11.97 35.31
N GLU A 255 2.56 10.81 35.84
CA GLU A 255 2.73 10.60 37.28
C GLU A 255 3.93 11.38 37.84
N ILE A 256 5.04 11.52 37.09
CA ILE A 256 6.18 12.35 37.50
C ILE A 256 5.77 13.82 37.69
N GLN A 257 4.85 14.32 36.86
CA GLN A 257 4.35 15.69 36.99
C GLN A 257 3.56 15.91 38.29
N LYS A 258 2.85 14.88 38.78
CA LYS A 258 2.06 14.95 40.04
C LYS A 258 2.88 14.61 41.28
N SER A 259 3.68 13.54 41.20
CA SER A 259 4.54 13.02 42.26
C SER A 259 5.99 12.99 41.76
N PRO A 260 6.77 14.07 41.97
CA PRO A 260 8.12 14.18 41.46
C PRO A 260 9.06 13.10 42.01
N ASN A 261 9.83 12.46 41.12
CA ASN A 261 10.87 11.50 41.48
C ASN A 261 12.19 12.22 41.77
N GLU A 262 12.71 12.09 42.99
CA GLU A 262 13.91 12.79 43.45
C GLU A 262 15.20 12.29 42.77
N GLU A 263 15.31 10.98 42.52
CA GLU A 263 16.48 10.39 41.86
C GLU A 263 16.57 10.85 40.41
N LEU A 264 15.46 10.82 39.68
CA LEU A 264 15.38 11.36 38.32
C LEU A 264 15.72 12.85 38.31
N SER A 265 15.12 13.65 39.20
CA SER A 265 15.36 15.09 39.28
C SER A 265 16.86 15.38 39.50
N LYS A 266 17.51 14.63 40.40
CA LYS A 266 18.95 14.74 40.64
C LYS A 266 19.77 14.42 39.38
N CYS A 267 19.41 13.36 38.65
CA CYS A 267 20.08 13.01 37.39
C CYS A 267 19.92 14.11 36.33
N CYS A 268 18.70 14.63 36.17
CA CYS A 268 18.38 15.68 35.21
C CYS A 268 19.08 17.00 35.55
N GLU A 269 19.13 17.40 36.82
CA GLU A 269 19.86 18.58 37.26
C GLU A 269 21.36 18.47 36.99
N GLN A 270 21.97 17.32 37.31
CA GLN A 270 23.40 17.09 37.05
C GLN A 270 23.71 17.17 35.56
N LEU A 271 22.89 16.52 34.73
CA LEU A 271 23.06 16.56 33.28
C LEU A 271 22.86 17.97 32.73
N PHE A 272 21.87 18.72 33.24
CA PHE A 272 21.66 20.11 32.85
C PHE A 272 22.93 20.95 33.09
N ASP A 273 23.54 20.84 34.28
CA ASP A 273 24.72 21.62 34.65
C ASP A 273 25.95 21.23 33.79
N LEU A 274 26.08 19.95 33.43
CA LEU A 274 27.10 19.48 32.48
C LEU A 274 26.90 20.07 31.08
N LEU A 275 25.66 20.10 30.60
CA LEU A 275 25.30 20.66 29.30
C LEU A 275 25.49 22.17 29.25
N ASP A 276 25.16 22.89 30.33
CA ASP A 276 25.33 24.34 30.43
C ASP A 276 26.82 24.74 30.33
N GLY A 277 27.69 23.97 31.01
CA GLY A 277 29.14 24.10 30.85
C GLY A 277 29.60 23.88 29.40
N PHE A 278 29.13 22.79 28.78
CA PHE A 278 29.50 22.45 27.39
C PHE A 278 29.01 23.48 26.36
N VAL A 279 27.79 24.02 26.50
CA VAL A 279 27.25 25.06 25.60
C VAL A 279 28.07 26.34 25.65
N SER A 280 28.56 26.69 26.84
CA SER A 280 29.37 27.90 27.04
C SER A 280 30.63 27.87 26.18
N ASP A 281 31.26 26.70 26.07
CA ASP A 281 32.44 26.46 25.24
C ASP A 281 32.10 26.19 23.75
N ALA A 282 30.96 25.55 23.49
CA ALA A 282 30.58 25.05 22.17
C ALA A 282 29.28 25.69 21.62
N LYS A 283 29.26 27.03 21.60
CA LYS A 283 28.10 27.88 21.23
C LYS A 283 27.34 27.52 19.94
N LYS A 284 27.97 26.82 19.00
CA LYS A 284 27.34 26.35 17.74
C LYS A 284 26.33 25.20 17.93
N PHE A 285 26.39 24.46 19.04
CA PHE A 285 25.50 23.33 19.33
C PHE A 285 24.27 23.72 20.16
N ARG A 286 24.02 25.01 20.38
CA ARG A 286 22.86 25.50 21.15
C ARG A 286 21.54 24.91 20.65
N ALA A 287 21.35 24.86 19.33
CA ALA A 287 20.13 24.33 18.73
C ALA A 287 19.88 22.84 19.03
N THR A 288 20.94 22.09 19.36
CA THR A 288 20.87 20.68 19.76
C THR A 288 20.74 20.52 21.28
N ILE A 289 21.37 21.39 22.05
CA ILE A 289 21.46 21.23 23.52
C ILE A 289 20.28 21.87 24.25
N TRP A 290 19.83 23.05 23.80
CA TRP A 290 18.74 23.76 24.47
C TRP A 290 17.45 22.95 24.52
N PRO A 291 17.01 22.24 23.47
CA PRO A 291 15.82 21.39 23.56
C PRO A 291 15.92 20.33 24.65
N LEU A 292 17.07 19.65 24.77
CA LEU A 292 17.33 18.68 25.83
C LEU A 292 17.30 19.34 27.22
N GLN A 293 17.97 20.49 27.39
CA GLN A 293 17.96 21.25 28.64
C GLN A 293 16.53 21.59 29.11
N MET A 294 15.65 21.98 28.20
CA MET A 294 14.24 22.26 28.52
C MET A 294 13.50 20.99 28.98
N ILE A 295 13.69 19.86 28.30
CA ILE A 295 13.06 18.58 28.69
C ILE A 295 13.56 18.15 30.09
N LEU A 296 14.85 18.27 30.38
CA LEU A 296 15.41 17.95 31.70
C LEU A 296 14.79 18.80 32.82
N LEU A 297 14.48 20.08 32.55
CA LEU A 297 13.75 20.93 33.50
C LEU A 297 12.30 20.49 33.67
N ILE A 298 11.61 20.10 32.58
CA ILE A 298 10.23 19.56 32.65
C ILE A 298 10.18 18.25 33.45
N LEU A 299 11.23 17.43 33.37
CA LEU A 299 11.40 16.22 34.19
C LEU A 299 11.82 16.49 35.63
N SER A 300 12.02 17.77 36.00
CA SER A 300 12.33 18.22 37.36
C SER A 300 11.26 19.23 37.85
N PRO A 301 9.99 18.81 38.05
CA PRO A 301 8.86 19.73 38.22
C PRO A 301 9.03 20.73 39.35
N LYS A 302 9.57 20.32 40.51
CA LYS A 302 9.82 21.21 41.67
C LYS A 302 10.77 22.35 41.34
N VAL A 303 11.85 22.06 40.59
CA VAL A 303 12.83 23.07 40.16
C VAL A 303 12.21 24.03 39.15
N LEU A 304 11.45 23.49 38.19
CA LEU A 304 10.76 24.30 37.19
C LEU A 304 9.70 25.21 37.84
N GLU A 305 8.93 24.69 38.80
CA GLU A 305 7.93 25.44 39.55
C GLU A 305 8.55 26.62 40.31
N GLU A 306 9.64 26.39 41.02
CA GLU A 306 10.40 27.44 41.70
C GLU A 306 10.84 28.54 40.73
N ILE A 307 11.43 28.17 39.59
CA ILE A 307 11.92 29.13 38.58
C ILE A 307 10.77 29.91 37.95
N VAL A 308 9.66 29.25 37.58
CA VAL A 308 8.52 29.90 36.93
C VAL A 308 7.81 30.84 37.92
N ASN A 309 7.62 30.42 39.17
CA ASN A 309 6.99 31.22 40.21
C ASN A 309 7.85 32.43 40.63
N ALA A 310 9.17 32.35 40.50
CA ALA A 310 10.07 33.47 40.75
C ALA A 310 9.86 34.65 39.78
N ASN A 311 9.26 34.41 38.61
CA ASN A 311 8.85 35.49 37.70
C ASN A 311 7.62 36.25 38.21
N SER A 312 6.87 35.67 39.14
CA SER A 312 5.72 36.28 39.82
C SER A 312 6.10 36.87 41.18
N GLY A 313 7.40 37.00 41.49
CA GLY A 313 7.90 37.61 42.72
C GLY A 313 8.24 36.64 43.85
N ALA A 314 8.13 35.33 43.65
CA ALA A 314 8.55 34.32 44.63
C ALA A 314 10.09 34.25 44.77
N PRO A 315 10.63 33.85 45.93
CA PRO A 315 12.06 33.62 46.08
C PRO A 315 12.53 32.42 45.23
N CYS A 316 13.71 32.55 44.62
CA CYS A 316 14.39 31.48 43.88
C CYS A 316 15.74 31.22 44.54
N SER A 317 16.07 29.94 44.72
CA SER A 317 17.36 29.47 45.21
C SER A 317 18.48 29.90 44.26
N PRO A 318 19.60 30.43 44.77
CA PRO A 318 20.76 30.78 43.96
C PRO A 318 21.33 29.60 43.16
N ARG A 319 21.10 28.36 43.62
CA ARG A 319 21.49 27.15 42.90
C ARG A 319 20.78 27.02 41.54
N HIS A 320 19.62 27.66 41.38
CA HIS A 320 18.80 27.59 40.17
C HIS A 320 18.95 28.82 39.25
N ASP A 321 19.82 29.78 39.58
CA ASP A 321 19.99 31.03 38.81
C ASP A 321 20.40 30.80 37.35
N LYS A 322 21.27 29.81 37.09
CA LYS A 322 21.67 29.43 35.73
C LYS A 322 20.50 28.87 34.92
N LYS A 323 19.70 27.99 35.55
CA LYS A 323 18.50 27.37 34.96
C LYS A 323 17.44 28.44 34.65
N ARG A 324 17.26 29.41 35.56
CA ARG A 324 16.41 30.59 35.34
C ARG A 324 16.90 31.46 34.18
N SER A 325 18.19 31.81 34.19
CA SER A 325 18.81 32.62 33.13
C SER A 325 18.67 31.97 31.74
N TYR A 326 18.74 30.64 31.69
CA TYR A 326 18.48 29.88 30.47
C TYR A 326 17.02 30.04 29.98
N ILE A 327 16.02 29.89 30.85
CA ILE A 327 14.60 30.10 30.48
C ILE A 327 14.38 31.55 30.00
N ASP A 328 14.95 32.53 30.70
CA ASP A 328 14.83 33.95 30.33
C ASP A 328 15.50 34.23 28.98
N ALA A 329 16.63 33.58 28.69
CA ALA A 329 17.28 33.67 27.38
C ALA A 329 16.38 33.09 26.27
N VAL A 330 15.77 31.91 26.47
CA VAL A 330 14.86 31.30 25.51
C VAL A 330 13.68 32.23 25.20
N LYS A 331 13.03 32.78 26.23
CA LYS A 331 11.94 33.76 26.09
C LYS A 331 12.39 35.03 25.37
N LYS A 332 13.57 35.54 25.69
CA LYS A 332 14.12 36.75 25.07
C LYS A 332 14.36 36.57 23.56
N PHE A 333 14.88 35.42 23.14
CA PHE A 333 15.23 35.18 21.74
C PHE A 333 14.05 34.86 20.84
N ILE A 334 12.90 34.40 21.38
CA ILE A 334 11.67 34.22 20.58
C ILE A 334 10.87 35.52 20.38
N GLY A 335 11.21 36.59 21.11
CA GLY A 335 10.50 37.87 21.06
C GLY A 335 10.40 38.49 19.65
N PRO A 336 9.45 39.41 19.44
CA PRO A 336 8.98 39.87 18.12
C PRO A 336 10.03 40.59 17.25
N HIS A 337 11.08 41.14 17.86
CA HIS A 337 12.13 41.89 17.15
C HIS A 337 13.34 41.05 16.71
N ASN A 338 13.33 39.74 16.99
CA ASN A 338 14.45 38.87 16.62
C ASN A 338 14.23 38.25 15.24
N SER A 339 15.25 38.36 14.37
CA SER A 339 15.24 37.67 13.08
C SER A 339 15.38 36.15 13.27
N SER A 340 14.59 35.40 12.49
CA SER A 340 14.63 33.93 12.33
C SER A 340 16.01 33.39 11.95
N ASP A 341 16.85 34.23 11.34
CA ASP A 341 18.11 33.80 10.74
C ASP A 341 19.25 33.72 11.78
N LYS A 342 19.04 34.23 12.99
CA LYS A 342 20.04 34.19 14.06
C LYS A 342 20.04 32.80 14.73
N PRO A 343 21.21 32.18 14.96
CA PRO A 343 21.30 30.83 15.53
C PRO A 343 20.72 30.73 16.94
N GLN A 344 20.72 31.83 17.72
CA GLN A 344 20.06 31.88 19.03
C GLN A 344 18.53 31.84 18.91
N THR A 345 17.96 32.58 17.96
CA THR A 345 16.52 32.53 17.65
C THR A 345 16.14 31.14 17.19
N GLN A 346 16.92 30.53 16.30
CA GLN A 346 16.69 29.17 15.81
C GLN A 346 16.69 28.16 16.96
N ALA A 347 17.67 28.23 17.87
CA ALA A 347 17.73 27.37 19.05
C ALA A 347 16.51 27.58 19.97
N ALA A 348 16.10 28.83 20.20
CA ALA A 348 14.92 29.16 21.00
C ALA A 348 13.63 28.62 20.37
N VAL A 349 13.44 28.78 19.05
CA VAL A 349 12.28 28.27 18.32
C VAL A 349 12.19 26.74 18.45
N ILE A 350 13.28 26.00 18.23
CA ILE A 350 13.29 24.53 18.37
C ILE A 350 12.91 24.13 19.80
N THR A 351 13.51 24.80 20.79
CA THR A 351 13.25 24.56 22.21
C THR A 351 11.79 24.81 22.57
N CYS A 352 11.19 25.89 22.09
CA CYS A 352 9.80 26.24 22.36
C CYS A 352 8.82 25.26 21.69
N VAL A 353 9.13 24.72 20.50
CA VAL A 353 8.33 23.63 19.90
C VAL A 353 8.38 22.38 20.77
N LYS A 354 9.57 21.99 21.25
CA LYS A 354 9.73 20.85 22.16
C LYS A 354 8.99 21.05 23.48
N LEU A 355 9.04 22.26 24.06
CA LEU A 355 8.24 22.64 25.23
C LEU A 355 6.73 22.48 24.97
N CYS A 356 6.23 23.02 23.85
CA CYS A 356 4.83 22.87 23.47
C CYS A 356 4.46 21.39 23.32
N LYS A 357 5.27 20.59 22.63
CA LYS A 357 5.06 19.15 22.47
C LYS A 357 5.01 18.44 23.82
N ALA A 358 5.98 18.66 24.70
CA ALA A 358 6.03 18.04 26.02
C ALA A 358 4.78 18.36 26.86
N SER A 359 4.29 19.61 26.81
CA SER A 359 3.08 20.01 27.51
C SER A 359 1.83 19.21 27.10
N THR A 360 1.79 18.68 25.87
CA THR A 360 0.65 17.86 25.41
C THR A 360 0.56 16.50 26.12
N TYR A 361 1.65 16.01 26.72
CA TYR A 361 1.67 14.75 27.48
C TYR A 361 1.25 14.96 28.95
N ILE A 362 0.99 16.20 29.36
CA ILE A 362 0.42 16.53 30.66
C ILE A 362 -1.10 16.58 30.52
N ASN A 363 -1.81 15.97 31.46
CA ASN A 363 -3.27 15.95 31.46
C ASN A 363 -3.83 17.37 31.67
N ASN A 364 -4.80 17.76 30.85
CA ASN A 364 -5.42 19.08 30.92
C ASN A 364 -6.21 19.37 32.22
N LEU A 365 -6.51 18.33 33.00
CA LEU A 365 -7.08 18.45 34.35
C LEU A 365 -6.08 19.03 35.37
N ASP A 366 -4.77 18.96 35.11
CA ASP A 366 -3.73 19.57 35.93
C ASP A 366 -3.46 21.02 35.50
N SER A 367 -4.50 21.85 35.50
CA SER A 367 -4.44 23.23 34.97
C SER A 367 -3.44 24.13 35.69
N ASN A 368 -3.05 23.77 36.92
CA ASN A 368 -2.10 24.53 37.73
C ASN A 368 -0.64 24.20 37.42
N ASN A 369 -0.39 23.21 36.56
CA ASN A 369 0.96 22.82 36.18
C ASN A 369 1.71 24.00 35.52
N VAL A 370 2.86 24.36 36.08
CA VAL A 370 3.67 25.50 35.64
C VAL A 370 4.17 25.40 34.20
N VAL A 371 4.22 24.20 33.62
CA VAL A 371 4.56 24.00 32.21
C VAL A 371 3.54 24.71 31.32
N PHE A 372 2.26 24.70 31.66
CA PHE A 372 1.23 25.41 30.90
C PHE A 372 1.45 26.92 30.95
N THR A 373 1.78 27.48 32.11
CA THR A 373 2.13 28.91 32.27
C THR A 373 3.32 29.28 31.38
N LEU A 374 4.36 28.44 31.35
CA LEU A 374 5.52 28.66 30.51
C LEU A 374 5.16 28.61 29.01
N VAL A 375 4.36 27.64 28.58
CA VAL A 375 3.87 27.52 27.19
C VAL A 375 3.04 28.74 26.79
N GLN A 376 2.13 29.22 27.64
CA GLN A 376 1.31 30.41 27.36
C GLN A 376 2.16 31.64 27.12
N SER A 377 3.33 31.75 27.76
CA SER A 377 4.24 32.90 27.61
C SER A 377 5.04 32.93 26.30
N VAL A 378 5.02 31.85 25.50
CA VAL A 378 5.84 31.75 24.26
C VAL A 378 5.07 31.30 23.01
N ILE A 379 3.90 30.68 23.16
CA ILE A 379 3.21 29.99 22.05
C ILE A 379 2.76 30.92 20.91
N ASN A 380 2.38 32.17 21.23
CA ASN A 380 1.89 33.11 20.22
C ASN A 380 3.05 33.64 19.37
N GLU A 381 4.15 34.03 20.02
CA GLU A 381 5.40 34.45 19.40
C GLU A 381 6.00 33.31 18.56
N LEU A 382 5.96 32.08 19.07
CA LEU A 382 6.39 30.90 18.34
C LEU A 382 5.61 30.71 17.03
N LYS A 383 4.27 30.81 17.09
CA LYS A 383 3.43 30.70 15.89
C LYS A 383 3.75 31.81 14.89
N ALA A 384 3.97 33.04 15.35
CA ALA A 384 4.36 34.16 14.49
C ALA A 384 5.71 33.92 13.79
N GLN A 385 6.68 33.30 14.47
CA GLN A 385 7.99 32.97 13.89
C GLN A 385 7.91 31.85 12.83
N LEU A 386 7.07 30.82 13.06
CA LEU A 386 7.02 29.63 12.20
C LEU A 386 6.03 29.75 11.03
N PHE A 387 4.90 30.45 11.22
CA PHE A 387 3.80 30.48 10.25
C PHE A 387 3.59 31.88 9.66
N THR A 388 4.66 32.46 9.12
CA THR A 388 4.61 33.74 8.37
C THR A 388 4.72 33.49 6.87
N PRO A 389 3.65 33.73 6.07
CA PRO A 389 3.64 33.48 4.61
C PRO A 389 4.76 34.18 3.83
N HIS A 390 5.04 35.43 4.16
CA HIS A 390 5.95 36.28 3.39
C HIS A 390 7.44 35.99 3.64
N LYS A 391 7.76 35.35 4.76
CA LYS A 391 9.12 34.93 5.12
C LYS A 391 9.04 33.61 5.90
N PRO A 392 8.98 32.45 5.22
CA PRO A 392 8.97 31.16 5.90
C PRO A 392 10.23 30.96 6.74
N PHE A 393 10.06 30.31 7.90
CA PHE A 393 11.18 29.95 8.75
C PHE A 393 12.14 29.01 8.01
N SER A 394 13.44 29.32 8.03
CA SER A 394 14.47 28.45 7.47
C SER A 394 15.80 28.60 8.20
N ARG A 395 16.45 27.47 8.47
CA ARG A 395 17.84 27.39 8.96
C ARG A 395 18.85 27.19 7.83
N GLY A 396 18.41 27.27 6.57
CA GLY A 396 19.18 27.00 5.36
C GLY A 396 18.83 25.65 4.72
N ALA A 397 19.27 25.46 3.47
CA ALA A 397 18.88 24.31 2.64
C ALA A 397 19.14 22.94 3.32
N ASN A 398 20.27 22.80 4.03
CA ASN A 398 20.65 21.57 4.73
C ASN A 398 19.67 21.13 5.83
N TYR A 399 18.81 22.04 6.31
CA TYR A 399 17.87 21.80 7.40
C TYR A 399 16.41 21.77 6.94
N LEU A 400 16.14 21.87 5.64
CA LEU A 400 14.79 22.02 5.09
C LEU A 400 13.80 20.95 5.63
N ASN A 401 14.18 19.68 5.62
CA ASN A 401 13.34 18.60 6.14
C ASN A 401 13.10 18.73 7.64
N GLN A 402 14.14 19.06 8.41
CA GLN A 402 14.04 19.24 9.86
C GLN A 402 13.20 20.47 10.22
N ASP A 403 13.21 21.52 9.39
CA ASP A 403 12.36 22.71 9.55
C ASP A 403 10.89 22.37 9.29
N MET A 404 10.61 21.53 8.29
CA MET A 404 9.27 21.02 8.04
C MET A 404 8.78 20.14 9.19
N ASP A 405 9.60 19.21 9.68
CA ASP A 405 9.27 18.37 10.84
C ASP A 405 9.00 19.23 12.10
N LEU A 406 9.79 20.29 12.29
CA LEU A 406 9.60 21.25 13.37
C LEU A 406 8.25 21.99 13.27
N MET A 407 7.88 22.45 12.07
CA MET A 407 6.59 23.09 11.83
C MET A 407 5.42 22.12 12.03
N ILE A 408 5.57 20.85 11.60
CA ILE A 408 4.58 19.79 11.84
C ILE A 408 4.41 19.55 13.35
N GLU A 409 5.50 19.40 14.10
CA GLU A 409 5.44 19.24 15.56
C GLU A 409 4.79 20.44 16.24
N CYS A 410 5.10 21.66 15.78
CA CYS A 410 4.47 22.88 16.30
C CYS A 410 2.96 22.92 16.00
N PHE A 411 2.55 22.56 14.78
CA PHE A 411 1.14 22.54 14.38
C PHE A 411 0.36 21.53 15.22
N VAL A 412 0.85 20.30 15.32
CA VAL A 412 0.21 19.21 16.09
C VAL A 412 0.14 19.58 17.58
N SER A 413 1.20 20.16 18.14
CA SER A 413 1.19 20.64 19.53
C SER A 413 0.19 21.78 19.72
N GLY A 414 0.16 22.74 18.81
CA GLY A 414 -0.79 23.84 18.83
C GLY A 414 -2.24 23.37 18.76
N PHE A 415 -2.54 22.38 17.92
CA PHE A 415 -3.85 21.73 17.86
C PHE A 415 -4.22 21.07 19.19
N ARG A 416 -3.29 20.34 19.83
CA ARG A 416 -3.54 19.67 21.11
C ARG A 416 -3.73 20.63 22.28
N ILE A 417 -3.04 21.77 22.28
CA ILE A 417 -3.09 22.77 23.37
C ILE A 417 -4.32 23.68 23.25
N LYS A 418 -4.60 24.21 22.05
CA LYS A 418 -5.74 25.12 21.78
C LYS A 418 -6.37 24.77 20.43
N PRO A 419 -7.22 23.73 20.34
CA PRO A 419 -7.72 23.21 19.07
C PRO A 419 -8.60 24.22 18.30
N HIS A 420 -9.37 25.05 19.01
CA HIS A 420 -10.29 26.01 18.38
C HIS A 420 -9.63 27.32 17.92
N ASN A 421 -8.40 27.62 18.37
CA ASN A 421 -7.69 28.86 18.04
C ASN A 421 -6.34 28.58 17.36
N ASN A 422 -6.43 28.01 16.17
CA ASN A 422 -5.26 27.61 15.40
C ASN A 422 -5.02 28.55 14.21
N GLU A 423 -4.36 29.68 14.44
CA GLU A 423 -3.93 30.60 13.36
C GLU A 423 -3.05 29.91 12.30
N ALA A 424 -2.24 28.91 12.69
CA ALA A 424 -1.46 28.13 11.75
C ALA A 424 -2.33 27.36 10.75
N LEU A 425 -3.50 26.85 11.19
CA LEU A 425 -4.47 26.19 10.30
C LEU A 425 -4.95 27.15 9.21
N LYS A 426 -5.28 28.40 9.55
CA LYS A 426 -5.71 29.42 8.57
C LYS A 426 -4.61 29.74 7.57
N VAL A 427 -3.37 29.92 8.06
CA VAL A 427 -2.20 30.19 7.21
C VAL A 427 -1.98 29.05 6.23
N CYS A 428 -2.00 27.79 6.69
CA CYS A 428 -1.70 26.67 5.82
C CYS A 428 -2.85 26.24 4.89
N LEU A 429 -4.10 26.59 5.22
CA LEU A 429 -5.26 26.38 4.34
C LEU A 429 -5.33 27.40 3.19
N ASN A 430 -4.75 28.59 3.36
CA ASN A 430 -4.75 29.62 2.32
C ASN A 430 -4.04 29.14 1.05
N GLN A 431 -4.73 29.15 -0.08
CA GLN A 431 -4.25 28.69 -1.40
C GLN A 431 -3.01 29.46 -1.92
N ASN A 432 -2.82 30.70 -1.48
CA ASN A 432 -1.69 31.53 -1.87
C ASN A 432 -0.44 31.26 -1.02
N SER A 433 -0.53 30.37 -0.03
CA SER A 433 0.60 30.02 0.83
C SER A 433 1.62 29.17 0.08
N PRO A 434 2.93 29.29 0.43
CA PRO A 434 3.97 28.40 -0.07
C PRO A 434 3.63 26.91 0.11
N LEU A 435 4.07 26.07 -0.83
CA LEU A 435 3.85 24.60 -0.81
C LEU A 435 4.32 23.93 0.49
N ILE A 436 5.34 24.48 1.14
CA ILE A 436 5.83 24.01 2.44
C ILE A 436 4.71 24.01 3.48
N TYR A 437 3.85 25.03 3.52
CA TYR A 437 2.75 25.09 4.47
C TYR A 437 1.62 24.12 4.13
N HIS A 438 1.34 23.88 2.86
CA HIS A 438 0.40 22.82 2.46
C HIS A 438 0.93 21.44 2.85
N PHE A 439 2.22 21.18 2.64
CA PHE A 439 2.87 19.96 3.10
C PHE A 439 2.79 19.81 4.63
N VAL A 440 3.09 20.87 5.38
CA VAL A 440 2.97 20.88 6.85
C VAL A 440 1.55 20.61 7.29
N LEU A 441 0.54 21.24 6.67
CA LEU A 441 -0.87 21.02 7.00
C LEU A 441 -1.25 19.55 6.85
N ILE A 442 -1.08 19.00 5.65
CA ILE A 442 -1.53 17.63 5.34
C ILE A 442 -0.76 16.61 6.18
N SER A 443 0.56 16.80 6.35
CA SER A 443 1.37 15.93 7.22
C SER A 443 0.94 16.00 8.69
N SER A 444 0.57 17.19 9.17
CA SER A 444 0.11 17.37 10.55
C SER A 444 -1.24 16.73 10.79
N LEU A 445 -2.21 16.93 9.88
CA LEU A 445 -3.52 16.29 9.97
C LEU A 445 -3.37 14.76 9.88
N TYR A 446 -2.56 14.25 8.97
CA TYR A 446 -2.28 12.82 8.84
C TYR A 446 -1.66 12.25 10.13
N LYS A 447 -0.71 12.97 10.75
CA LYS A 447 -0.13 12.58 12.04
C LYS A 447 -1.16 12.58 13.18
N ILE A 448 -2.07 13.56 13.22
CA ILE A 448 -3.13 13.63 14.24
C ILE A 448 -4.07 12.42 14.13
N VAL A 449 -4.42 12.01 12.90
CA VAL A 449 -5.33 10.88 12.64
C VAL A 449 -4.66 9.54 12.92
N THR A 450 -3.40 9.37 12.54
CA THR A 450 -2.72 8.06 12.57
C THR A 450 -1.96 7.76 13.86
N GLN A 451 -1.61 8.77 14.65
CA GLN A 451 -0.90 8.57 15.91
C GLN A 451 -1.87 8.05 17.00
N SER A 452 -1.38 7.13 17.85
CA SER A 452 -2.10 6.69 19.05
C SER A 452 -2.41 7.90 19.95
N ARG A 453 -3.69 8.03 20.35
CA ARG A 453 -4.19 9.24 21.01
C ARG A 453 -4.21 9.08 22.53
N LEU A 454 -3.65 10.04 23.27
CA LEU A 454 -3.89 10.14 24.72
C LEU A 454 -5.35 10.55 25.00
N PRO A 455 -5.97 10.12 26.11
CA PRO A 455 -7.40 10.36 26.39
C PRO A 455 -7.85 11.83 26.42
N TRP A 456 -6.94 12.78 26.71
CA TRP A 456 -7.25 14.21 26.76
C TRP A 456 -6.90 14.98 25.48
N TRP A 457 -6.25 14.37 24.49
CA TRP A 457 -6.00 15.06 23.22
C TRP A 457 -7.31 15.32 22.45
N PRO A 458 -7.45 16.45 21.75
CA PRO A 458 -8.64 16.70 20.93
C PRO A 458 -8.77 15.69 19.78
N GLN A 459 -10.02 15.42 19.38
CA GLN A 459 -10.30 14.66 18.16
C GLN A 459 -10.20 15.58 16.93
N ILE A 460 -9.99 14.95 15.77
CA ILE A 460 -9.82 15.65 14.49
C ILE A 460 -11.12 16.28 13.96
N ASP A 461 -12.26 15.90 14.52
CA ASP A 461 -13.60 16.39 14.17
C ASP A 461 -13.74 17.92 14.24
N ILE A 462 -12.95 18.58 15.07
CA ILE A 462 -12.84 20.05 15.16
C ILE A 462 -12.42 20.68 13.82
N VAL A 463 -11.75 19.92 12.94
CA VAL A 463 -11.32 20.37 11.59
C VAL A 463 -12.40 20.12 10.53
N TYR A 464 -13.40 19.28 10.78
CA TYR A 464 -14.46 18.97 9.80
C TYR A 464 -15.18 20.20 9.22
N PRO A 465 -15.41 21.31 9.95
CA PRO A 465 -15.97 22.53 9.35
C PRO A 465 -15.12 23.14 8.23
N ARG A 466 -13.84 22.75 8.10
CA ARG A 466 -12.89 23.20 7.06
C ARG A 466 -12.83 22.25 5.85
N ALA A 467 -13.72 21.26 5.76
CA ALA A 467 -13.71 20.25 4.71
C ALA A 467 -13.81 20.82 3.29
N GLN A 468 -14.55 21.93 3.09
CA GLN A 468 -14.61 22.59 1.79
C GLN A 468 -13.24 23.11 1.33
N GLU A 469 -12.51 23.78 2.21
CA GLU A 469 -11.18 24.33 1.92
C GLU A 469 -10.19 23.19 1.57
N LEU A 470 -10.27 22.07 2.29
CA LEU A 470 -9.47 20.86 2.03
C LEU A 470 -9.80 20.22 0.67
N ARG A 471 -11.09 20.13 0.32
CA ARG A 471 -11.51 19.62 -1.00
C ARG A 471 -11.01 20.50 -2.13
N THR A 472 -11.13 21.82 -2.01
CA THR A 472 -10.60 22.74 -3.02
C THR A 472 -9.09 22.59 -3.19
N MET A 473 -8.34 22.48 -2.09
CA MET A 473 -6.90 22.20 -2.13
C MET A 473 -6.59 20.86 -2.83
N PHE A 474 -7.41 19.82 -2.60
CA PHE A 474 -7.23 18.51 -3.23
C PHE A 474 -7.41 18.61 -4.75
N ILE A 475 -8.51 19.22 -5.21
CA ILE A 475 -8.82 19.37 -6.64
C ILE A 475 -7.77 20.21 -7.36
N GLU A 476 -7.29 21.31 -6.76
CA GLU A 476 -6.21 22.10 -7.33
C GLU A 476 -4.89 21.33 -7.44
N THR A 477 -4.53 20.58 -6.39
CA THR A 477 -3.32 19.75 -6.38
C THR A 477 -3.42 18.65 -7.43
N LEU A 478 -4.58 17.99 -7.53
CA LEU A 478 -4.89 17.00 -8.56
C LEU A 478 -4.74 17.57 -9.98
N ASN A 479 -5.30 18.75 -10.23
CA ASN A 479 -5.25 19.41 -11.53
C ASN A 479 -3.82 19.77 -11.93
N LYS A 480 -3.01 20.25 -10.98
CA LYS A 480 -1.58 20.57 -11.22
C LYS A 480 -0.77 19.31 -11.55
N VAL A 481 -0.98 18.20 -10.84
CA VAL A 481 -0.29 16.92 -11.10
C VAL A 481 -0.71 16.32 -12.44
N THR A 482 -2.01 16.34 -12.74
CA THR A 482 -2.58 15.77 -13.97
C THR A 482 -2.13 16.56 -15.20
N SER A 483 -2.14 17.89 -15.13
CA SER A 483 -1.67 18.77 -16.21
C SER A 483 -0.17 18.60 -16.49
N GLY A 484 0.65 18.48 -15.44
CA GLY A 484 2.09 18.26 -15.57
C GLY A 484 2.47 16.91 -16.19
N CYS A 485 1.64 15.87 -16.00
CA CYS A 485 1.85 14.58 -16.67
C CYS A 485 1.60 14.63 -18.19
N ILE A 486 0.74 15.54 -18.66
CA ILE A 486 0.42 15.71 -20.09
C ILE A 486 1.54 16.47 -20.82
N SER A 487 2.23 17.40 -20.14
CA SER A 487 3.29 18.23 -20.74
C SER A 487 4.55 17.44 -21.13
N HIS A 488 4.85 16.34 -20.44
CA HIS A 488 6.01 15.49 -20.75
C HIS A 488 5.89 14.71 -22.07
N THR A 489 4.67 14.57 -22.62
CA THR A 489 4.45 13.94 -23.93
C THR A 489 4.76 14.91 -25.07
N THR A 490 4.58 16.22 -24.87
CA THR A 490 4.78 17.26 -25.90
C THR A 490 6.19 17.87 -25.88
N GLU A 491 6.85 17.95 -24.71
CA GLU A 491 8.20 18.53 -24.60
C GLU A 491 9.30 17.73 -25.32
N LYS A 492 9.12 16.42 -25.55
CA LYS A 492 10.10 15.60 -26.30
C LYS A 492 10.15 15.95 -27.80
N ILE A 493 9.12 16.60 -28.34
CA ILE A 493 9.03 16.93 -29.77
C ILE A 493 9.60 18.33 -30.07
N ILE A 494 9.62 19.24 -29.09
CA ILE A 494 10.03 20.64 -29.30
C ILE A 494 11.46 20.93 -28.81
N ARG A 495 12.02 20.16 -27.86
CA ARG A 495 13.41 20.33 -27.38
C ARG A 495 14.51 19.81 -28.33
N SER A 496 14.18 19.32 -29.51
CA SER A 496 15.16 18.90 -30.53
C SER A 496 15.68 20.03 -31.41
N LEU A 497 15.16 21.27 -31.28
CA LEU A 497 15.46 22.38 -32.21
C LEU A 497 15.98 23.68 -31.58
N THR A 498 16.37 23.71 -30.30
CA THR A 498 16.99 24.90 -29.70
C THR A 498 18.32 24.59 -29.02
N LEU A 499 19.37 25.27 -29.49
CA LEU A 499 20.76 25.20 -29.04
C LEU A 499 20.88 25.43 -27.53
N LYS A 500 21.52 24.50 -26.83
CA LYS A 500 21.85 24.59 -25.40
C LYS A 500 22.84 25.73 -25.12
N PRO A 501 22.62 26.57 -24.10
CA PRO A 501 23.71 27.20 -23.37
C PRO A 501 24.33 26.17 -22.41
N LYS A 502 25.66 26.20 -22.39
CA LYS A 502 26.56 25.35 -21.60
C LYS A 502 26.61 25.86 -20.15
N ASP A 503 26.88 24.94 -19.23
CA ASP A 503 27.28 25.15 -17.82
C ASP A 503 26.17 25.39 -16.76
N SER A 504 25.75 24.30 -16.12
CA SER A 504 25.63 24.27 -14.66
C SER A 504 25.93 22.87 -14.12
N LEU A 505 26.86 22.83 -13.18
CA LEU A 505 27.40 21.65 -12.52
C LEU A 505 26.33 20.94 -11.68
N ARG A 506 26.37 19.61 -11.69
CA ARG A 506 25.54 18.71 -10.88
C ARG A 506 25.72 19.00 -9.39
N PHE A 507 24.87 19.83 -8.81
CA PHE A 507 24.57 19.82 -7.38
C PHE A 507 23.27 19.04 -7.17
N LYS A 508 23.26 18.09 -6.24
CA LYS A 508 22.04 17.43 -5.76
C LYS A 508 21.14 18.52 -5.17
N GLU A 509 20.14 18.98 -5.92
CA GLU A 509 19.10 19.86 -5.37
C GLU A 509 18.40 19.11 -4.23
N GLN A 510 18.53 19.61 -2.99
CA GLN A 510 17.74 19.14 -1.86
C GLN A 510 16.28 19.56 -2.15
N GLU A 511 15.48 18.59 -2.58
CA GLU A 511 14.16 18.84 -3.18
C GLU A 511 13.16 19.41 -2.17
N VAL A 512 12.58 20.57 -2.49
CA VAL A 512 11.30 21.05 -1.94
C VAL A 512 10.24 19.95 -2.11
N PRO A 513 9.28 19.77 -1.18
CA PRO A 513 8.25 18.74 -1.33
C PRO A 513 7.58 18.83 -2.70
N SER A 514 7.68 17.76 -3.48
CA SER A 514 7.00 17.68 -4.76
C SER A 514 5.50 17.79 -4.55
N ILE A 515 4.82 18.48 -5.46
CA ILE A 515 3.35 18.52 -5.47
C ILE A 515 2.72 17.12 -5.55
N LYS A 516 3.44 16.14 -6.13
CA LYS A 516 3.06 14.72 -6.13
C LYS A 516 3.06 14.13 -4.72
N THR A 517 4.03 14.49 -3.88
CA THR A 517 4.13 14.04 -2.48
C THR A 517 2.97 14.60 -1.66
N ILE A 518 2.59 15.86 -1.88
CA ILE A 518 1.42 16.46 -1.23
C ILE A 518 0.15 15.70 -1.65
N LEU A 519 -0.04 15.46 -2.95
CA LEU A 519 -1.20 14.70 -3.43
C LEU A 519 -1.28 13.30 -2.81
N LEU A 520 -0.16 12.57 -2.76
CA LEU A 520 -0.08 11.26 -2.11
C LEU A 520 -0.51 11.33 -0.64
N LEU A 521 -0.01 12.32 0.11
CA LEU A 521 -0.38 12.51 1.51
C LEU A 521 -1.86 12.91 1.68
N MET A 522 -2.41 13.69 0.74
CA MET A 522 -3.84 14.03 0.76
C MET A 522 -4.70 12.78 0.56
N VAL A 523 -4.35 11.92 -0.40
CA VAL A 523 -5.08 10.66 -0.63
C VAL A 523 -4.98 9.74 0.60
N ARG A 524 -3.79 9.65 1.22
CA ARG A 524 -3.61 8.92 2.49
C ARG A 524 -4.43 9.51 3.64
N LEU A 525 -4.56 10.83 3.71
CA LEU A 525 -5.40 11.50 4.70
C LEU A 525 -6.89 11.19 4.48
N ILE A 526 -7.37 11.20 3.23
CA ILE A 526 -8.74 10.80 2.86
C ILE A 526 -9.00 9.36 3.29
N ARG A 527 -8.03 8.46 3.05
CA ARG A 527 -8.10 7.06 3.47
C ARG A 527 -8.19 6.95 4.99
N ALA A 528 -7.35 7.69 5.73
CA ALA A 528 -7.26 7.60 7.18
C ALA A 528 -8.48 8.19 7.91
N ASP A 529 -8.99 9.35 7.45
CA ASP A 529 -10.25 9.92 7.94
C ASP A 529 -11.04 10.58 6.79
N PRO A 530 -12.00 9.85 6.19
CA PRO A 530 -12.83 10.36 5.10
C PRO A 530 -13.69 11.57 5.47
N MET A 531 -13.98 11.78 6.75
CA MET A 531 -14.88 12.85 7.18
C MET A 531 -14.29 14.24 7.01
N LEU A 532 -12.96 14.34 6.94
CA LEU A 532 -12.27 15.57 6.56
C LEU A 532 -12.63 16.07 5.16
N MET A 533 -13.14 15.21 4.27
CA MET A 533 -13.61 15.61 2.95
C MET A 533 -15.13 15.54 2.79
N LEU A 534 -15.78 14.60 3.46
CA LEU A 534 -17.23 14.37 3.33
C LEU A 534 -18.10 15.32 4.18
N ASN A 535 -17.54 16.00 5.19
CA ASN A 535 -18.35 16.91 6.01
C ASN A 535 -18.85 18.12 5.22
N ASN A 536 -20.16 18.35 5.24
CA ASN A 536 -20.84 19.44 4.54
C ASN A 536 -21.92 20.10 5.41
N GLN A 537 -21.66 20.26 6.71
CA GLN A 537 -22.62 20.86 7.65
C GLN A 537 -23.17 22.20 7.13
N GLY A 538 -24.50 22.32 7.12
CA GLY A 538 -25.22 23.55 6.73
C GLY A 538 -25.41 23.76 5.22
N LYS A 539 -24.97 22.83 4.36
CA LYS A 539 -25.22 22.90 2.91
C LYS A 539 -26.50 22.18 2.50
N LEU A 540 -27.07 22.57 1.36
CA LEU A 540 -28.24 21.92 0.77
C LEU A 540 -27.86 20.58 0.15
N GLY A 541 -28.73 19.57 0.20
CA GLY A 541 -28.43 18.20 -0.27
C GLY A 541 -27.87 18.09 -1.69
N HIS A 542 -28.28 18.94 -2.63
CA HIS A 542 -27.73 18.94 -3.99
C HIS A 542 -26.27 19.43 -4.05
N GLU A 543 -25.88 20.39 -3.22
CA GLU A 543 -24.49 20.84 -3.09
C GLU A 543 -23.62 19.78 -2.41
N ILE A 544 -24.19 19.08 -1.43
CA ILE A 544 -23.55 17.94 -0.76
C ILE A 544 -23.27 16.83 -1.78
N GLN A 545 -24.27 16.46 -2.59
CA GLN A 545 -24.11 15.47 -3.65
C GLN A 545 -23.05 15.89 -4.68
N SER A 546 -23.10 17.13 -5.18
CA SER A 546 -22.11 17.63 -6.13
C SER A 546 -20.69 17.61 -5.57
N SER A 547 -20.54 18.02 -4.30
CA SER A 547 -19.28 18.00 -3.55
C SER A 547 -18.68 16.60 -3.42
N THR A 548 -19.51 15.62 -3.04
CA THR A 548 -19.09 14.23 -2.89
C THR A 548 -18.73 13.61 -4.24
N LEU A 549 -19.51 13.94 -5.28
CA LEU A 549 -19.26 13.43 -6.62
C LEU A 549 -17.94 13.95 -7.20
N GLU A 550 -17.64 15.24 -7.05
CA GLU A 550 -16.37 15.84 -7.50
C GLU A 550 -15.17 15.18 -6.81
N LEU A 551 -15.25 14.97 -5.50
CA LEU A 551 -14.21 14.28 -4.72
C LEU A 551 -13.96 12.86 -5.25
N ILE A 552 -15.03 12.07 -5.40
CA ILE A 552 -14.94 10.67 -5.81
C ILE A 552 -14.44 10.56 -7.26
N ASN A 553 -14.93 11.40 -8.17
CA ASN A 553 -14.43 11.44 -9.54
C ASN A 553 -12.96 11.87 -9.61
N GLY A 554 -12.53 12.80 -8.75
CA GLY A 554 -11.12 13.17 -8.59
C GLY A 554 -10.26 11.97 -8.20
N LEU A 555 -10.68 11.17 -7.22
CA LEU A 555 -9.97 9.95 -6.82
C LEU A 555 -9.99 8.86 -7.90
N VAL A 556 -11.10 8.67 -8.60
CA VAL A 556 -11.21 7.72 -9.72
C VAL A 556 -10.21 8.05 -10.82
N SER A 557 -9.98 9.34 -11.10
CA SER A 557 -8.99 9.76 -12.10
C SER A 557 -7.55 9.36 -11.75
N LEU A 558 -7.26 9.14 -10.46
CA LEU A 558 -5.96 8.71 -9.97
C LEU A 558 -5.74 7.19 -10.06
N VAL A 559 -6.80 6.39 -10.08
CA VAL A 559 -6.71 4.91 -10.05
C VAL A 559 -5.92 4.34 -11.24
N TYR A 560 -5.89 5.03 -12.37
CA TYR A 560 -5.21 4.60 -13.59
C TYR A 560 -4.09 5.56 -14.01
N LEU A 561 -3.50 6.32 -13.08
CA LEU A 561 -2.43 7.27 -13.39
C LEU A 561 -1.10 6.52 -13.67
N PRO A 562 -0.59 6.47 -14.93
CA PRO A 562 0.56 5.64 -15.26
C PRO A 562 1.87 6.15 -14.65
N ALA A 563 1.95 7.46 -14.39
CA ALA A 563 3.17 8.14 -13.95
C ALA A 563 3.44 8.04 -12.44
N ALA A 564 2.53 7.48 -11.64
CA ALA A 564 2.66 7.42 -10.18
C ALA A 564 1.85 6.24 -9.57
N PRO A 565 2.39 5.00 -9.61
CA PRO A 565 1.68 3.81 -9.13
C PRO A 565 1.33 3.85 -7.63
N ASP A 566 2.16 4.48 -6.80
CA ASP A 566 1.90 4.62 -5.36
C ASP A 566 0.64 5.45 -5.09
N ILE A 567 0.39 6.50 -5.88
CA ILE A 567 -0.80 7.34 -5.77
C ILE A 567 -2.03 6.54 -6.23
N SER A 568 -1.91 5.78 -7.31
CA SER A 568 -2.98 4.93 -7.83
C SER A 568 -3.43 3.90 -6.80
N GLN A 569 -2.48 3.22 -6.13
CA GLN A 569 -2.78 2.24 -5.09
C GLN A 569 -3.49 2.89 -3.88
N GLU A 570 -2.99 4.02 -3.37
CA GLU A 570 -3.64 4.71 -2.25
C GLU A 570 -5.01 5.27 -2.63
N ALA A 571 -5.22 5.68 -3.88
CA ALA A 571 -6.52 6.14 -4.37
C ALA A 571 -7.56 5.01 -4.41
N MET A 572 -7.15 3.80 -4.84
CA MET A 572 -7.98 2.60 -4.77
C MET A 572 -8.40 2.30 -3.32
N GLU A 573 -7.45 2.32 -2.39
CA GLU A 573 -7.72 2.10 -0.97
C GLU A 573 -8.62 3.18 -0.36
N ALA A 574 -8.39 4.46 -0.67
CA ALA A 574 -9.23 5.56 -0.20
C ALA A 574 -10.66 5.44 -0.73
N LEU A 575 -10.84 5.11 -2.01
CA LEU A 575 -12.15 4.84 -2.60
C LEU A 575 -12.84 3.66 -1.92
N LEU A 576 -12.11 2.57 -1.62
CA LEU A 576 -12.70 1.43 -0.94
C LEU A 576 -13.24 1.81 0.45
N ILE A 577 -12.48 2.58 1.23
CA ILE A 577 -12.93 3.07 2.54
C ILE A 577 -14.16 3.98 2.40
N LEU A 578 -14.17 4.87 1.41
CA LEU A 578 -15.32 5.73 1.11
C LEU A 578 -16.59 4.94 0.74
N HIS A 579 -16.45 3.73 0.20
CA HIS A 579 -17.57 2.85 -0.16
C HIS A 579 -18.02 1.95 0.99
N HIS A 580 -17.42 2.00 2.19
CA HIS A 580 -18.00 1.27 3.33
C HIS A 580 -19.42 1.77 3.64
N PRO A 581 -20.36 0.90 4.03
CA PRO A 581 -21.77 1.27 4.20
C PRO A 581 -22.02 2.44 5.18
N ASP A 582 -21.20 2.57 6.22
CA ASP A 582 -21.26 3.68 7.17
C ASP A 582 -20.79 5.01 6.55
N LYS A 583 -19.82 4.98 5.63
CA LYS A 583 -19.33 6.17 4.91
C LYS A 583 -20.23 6.58 3.76
N ILE A 584 -20.86 5.64 3.05
CA ILE A 584 -21.84 5.94 2.00
C ILE A 584 -23.01 6.76 2.56
N ARG A 585 -23.48 6.46 3.78
CA ARG A 585 -24.53 7.25 4.45
C ARG A 585 -24.16 8.73 4.62
N MET A 586 -22.86 9.01 4.74
CA MET A 586 -22.33 10.36 4.89
C MET A 586 -22.11 11.08 3.55
N TRP A 587 -22.23 10.40 2.41
CA TRP A 587 -22.11 11.02 1.09
C TRP A 587 -23.16 12.09 0.85
N ASN A 588 -24.38 11.83 1.34
CA ASN A 588 -25.48 12.78 1.42
C ASN A 588 -26.50 12.29 2.46
N PRO A 589 -26.48 12.82 3.69
CA PRO A 589 -27.42 12.42 4.74
C PRO A 589 -28.89 12.70 4.40
N GLU A 590 -29.18 13.65 3.51
CA GLU A 590 -30.56 13.99 3.11
C GLU A 590 -31.16 12.99 2.10
N ALA A 591 -30.32 12.44 1.21
CA ALA A 591 -30.76 11.53 0.15
C ALA A 591 -29.73 10.41 -0.13
N PRO A 592 -29.42 9.56 0.87
CA PRO A 592 -28.27 8.64 0.80
C PRO A 592 -28.41 7.61 -0.32
N ILE A 593 -29.61 7.08 -0.56
CA ILE A 593 -29.84 6.05 -1.59
C ILE A 593 -29.73 6.59 -3.03
N ASN A 594 -30.26 7.80 -3.28
CA ASN A 594 -30.20 8.45 -4.59
C ASN A 594 -28.77 8.85 -4.92
N THR A 595 -28.07 9.48 -3.97
CA THR A 595 -26.66 9.85 -4.13
C THR A 595 -25.78 8.61 -4.29
N PHE A 596 -26.04 7.54 -3.56
CA PHE A 596 -25.34 6.26 -3.74
C PHE A 596 -25.46 5.74 -5.17
N TRP A 597 -26.68 5.63 -5.71
CA TRP A 597 -26.89 5.10 -7.05
C TRP A 597 -26.19 5.93 -8.13
N ASP A 598 -26.21 7.25 -8.00
CA ASP A 598 -25.52 8.15 -8.92
C ASP A 598 -23.99 7.98 -8.83
N VAL A 599 -23.42 8.25 -7.65
CA VAL A 599 -21.97 8.27 -7.42
C VAL A 599 -21.33 6.90 -7.68
N ASN A 600 -21.87 5.83 -7.10
CA ASN A 600 -21.33 4.49 -7.26
C ASN A 600 -21.39 4.04 -8.74
N SER A 601 -22.46 4.38 -9.46
CA SER A 601 -22.56 4.04 -10.88
C SER A 601 -21.57 4.80 -11.76
N GLN A 602 -21.25 6.05 -11.43
CA GLN A 602 -20.21 6.80 -12.13
C GLN A 602 -18.82 6.17 -11.93
N VAL A 603 -18.48 5.75 -10.71
CA VAL A 603 -17.22 5.02 -10.41
C VAL A 603 -17.13 3.74 -11.24
N LEU A 604 -18.17 2.90 -11.17
CA LEU A 604 -18.23 1.62 -11.87
C LEU A 604 -18.14 1.82 -13.40
N PHE A 605 -18.85 2.80 -13.94
CA PHE A 605 -18.81 3.14 -15.36
C PHE A 605 -17.40 3.57 -15.80
N ALA A 606 -16.79 4.53 -15.09
CA ALA A 606 -15.51 5.11 -15.47
C ALA A 606 -14.39 4.06 -15.49
N ILE A 607 -14.28 3.23 -14.43
CA ILE A 607 -13.26 2.18 -14.36
C ILE A 607 -13.53 1.09 -15.38
N SER A 608 -14.78 0.65 -15.53
CA SER A 608 -15.13 -0.38 -16.52
C SER A 608 -14.83 0.09 -17.95
N GLN A 609 -15.08 1.36 -18.26
CA GLN A 609 -14.76 1.95 -19.55
C GLN A 609 -13.25 1.92 -19.82
N LYS A 610 -12.41 2.23 -18.82
CA LYS A 610 -10.94 2.16 -18.95
C LYS A 610 -10.42 0.73 -19.13
N LEU A 611 -11.02 -0.23 -18.43
CA LEU A 611 -10.71 -1.65 -18.56
C LEU A 611 -11.04 -2.18 -19.96
N ILE A 612 -12.22 -1.83 -20.50
CA ILE A 612 -12.62 -2.20 -21.87
C ILE A 612 -11.68 -1.58 -22.91
N GLN A 613 -11.23 -0.33 -22.70
CA GLN A 613 -10.30 0.35 -23.60
C GLN A 613 -8.85 -0.18 -23.49
N HIS A 614 -8.59 -1.17 -22.64
CA HIS A 614 -7.25 -1.71 -22.37
C HIS A 614 -6.22 -0.63 -21.97
N GLN A 615 -6.65 0.42 -21.27
CA GLN A 615 -5.79 1.54 -20.84
C GLN A 615 -5.13 1.31 -19.46
N ILE A 616 -5.26 0.10 -18.92
CA ILE A 616 -4.79 -0.27 -17.58
C ILE A 616 -3.83 -1.44 -17.71
N GLU A 617 -2.57 -1.23 -17.34
CA GLU A 617 -1.54 -2.28 -17.37
C GLU A 617 -1.72 -3.28 -16.22
N ASN A 618 -2.03 -2.81 -15.00
CA ASN A 618 -2.23 -3.61 -13.79
C ASN A 618 -3.71 -4.05 -13.62
N TYR A 619 -4.34 -4.52 -14.69
CA TYR A 619 -5.78 -4.80 -14.72
C TYR A 619 -6.24 -5.83 -13.68
N THR A 620 -5.40 -6.81 -13.33
CA THR A 620 -5.73 -7.84 -12.32
C THR A 620 -5.98 -7.23 -10.94
N ASP A 621 -5.13 -6.29 -10.51
CA ASP A 621 -5.30 -5.63 -9.22
C ASP A 621 -6.52 -4.71 -9.21
N ILE A 622 -6.78 -4.02 -10.33
CA ILE A 622 -7.99 -3.20 -10.49
C ILE A 622 -9.25 -4.08 -10.49
N LEU A 623 -9.24 -5.26 -11.11
CA LEU A 623 -10.36 -6.21 -11.04
C LEU A 623 -10.60 -6.71 -9.61
N LYS A 624 -9.54 -7.03 -8.87
CA LYS A 624 -9.64 -7.43 -7.45
C LYS A 624 -10.26 -6.32 -6.61
N TRP A 625 -9.83 -5.09 -6.82
CA TRP A 625 -10.37 -3.91 -6.15
C TRP A 625 -11.83 -3.63 -6.56
N LEU A 626 -12.16 -3.69 -7.85
CA LEU A 626 -13.52 -3.52 -8.36
C LEU A 626 -14.49 -4.53 -7.75
N ARG A 627 -14.04 -5.78 -7.56
CA ARG A 627 -14.77 -6.81 -6.82
C ARG A 627 -15.07 -6.37 -5.38
N GLN A 628 -14.11 -5.76 -4.66
CA GLN A 628 -14.33 -5.25 -3.31
C GLN A 628 -15.34 -4.10 -3.28
N ILE A 629 -15.29 -3.18 -4.25
CA ILE A 629 -16.29 -2.11 -4.39
C ILE A 629 -17.69 -2.69 -4.60
N LEU A 630 -17.83 -3.74 -5.41
CA LEU A 630 -19.11 -4.42 -5.61
C LEU A 630 -19.62 -5.15 -4.35
N ILE A 631 -18.72 -5.71 -3.53
CA ILE A 631 -19.08 -6.25 -2.22
C ILE A 631 -19.64 -5.14 -1.32
N CYS A 632 -18.95 -4.00 -1.24
CA CYS A 632 -19.42 -2.83 -0.49
C CYS A 632 -20.79 -2.33 -1.00
N LYS A 633 -20.98 -2.28 -2.32
CA LYS A 633 -22.26 -1.94 -2.98
C LYS A 633 -23.39 -2.84 -2.47
N ASN A 634 -23.20 -4.17 -2.53
CA ASN A 634 -24.21 -5.13 -2.10
C ASN A 634 -24.48 -5.09 -0.59
N GLN A 635 -23.44 -4.88 0.23
CA GLN A 635 -23.59 -4.69 1.67
C GLN A 635 -24.45 -3.45 2.00
N PHE A 636 -24.18 -2.32 1.34
CA PHE A 636 -24.98 -1.11 1.54
C PHE A 636 -26.44 -1.30 1.10
N LEU A 637 -26.67 -1.91 -0.08
CA LEU A 637 -28.03 -2.19 -0.56
C LEU A 637 -28.78 -3.17 0.34
N THR A 638 -28.09 -4.19 0.88
CA THR A 638 -28.68 -5.13 1.84
C THR A 638 -29.16 -4.42 3.10
N ASN A 639 -28.38 -3.45 3.61
CA ASN A 639 -28.75 -2.65 4.78
C ASN A 639 -29.92 -1.68 4.52
N HIS A 640 -30.28 -1.43 3.25
CA HIS A 640 -31.36 -0.52 2.84
C HIS A 640 -32.31 -1.21 1.85
N LYS A 641 -32.58 -2.49 2.07
CA LYS A 641 -33.28 -3.36 1.12
C LYS A 641 -34.63 -2.81 0.67
N ASP A 642 -35.39 -2.22 1.60
CA ASP A 642 -36.73 -1.66 1.33
C ASP A 642 -36.69 -0.45 0.37
N TYR A 643 -35.54 0.23 0.27
CA TYR A 643 -35.34 1.40 -0.58
C TYR A 643 -34.38 1.11 -1.74
N ALA A 644 -33.95 -0.13 -1.94
CA ALA A 644 -32.89 -0.48 -2.89
C ALA A 644 -33.17 -0.03 -4.34
N ASN A 645 -34.45 0.10 -4.72
CA ASN A 645 -34.84 0.53 -6.06
C ASN A 645 -35.03 2.06 -6.20
N VAL A 646 -34.99 2.82 -5.11
CA VAL A 646 -35.12 4.29 -5.15
C VAL A 646 -33.89 4.90 -5.84
N GLY A 647 -34.08 5.55 -6.98
CA GLY A 647 -32.99 6.17 -7.75
C GLY A 647 -32.25 5.22 -8.70
N CYS A 648 -32.58 3.92 -8.73
CA CYS A 648 -31.89 2.94 -9.58
C CYS A 648 -32.15 3.11 -11.10
N HIS A 649 -33.12 3.97 -11.47
CA HIS A 649 -33.52 4.23 -12.84
C HIS A 649 -32.68 5.29 -13.56
N LEU A 650 -31.69 5.89 -12.89
CA LEU A 650 -30.78 6.84 -13.52
C LEU A 650 -30.08 6.17 -14.72
N PRO A 651 -29.94 6.85 -15.89
CA PRO A 651 -29.32 6.26 -17.07
C PRO A 651 -27.92 5.69 -16.82
N ILE A 652 -27.15 6.34 -15.95
CA ILE A 652 -25.79 5.91 -15.57
C ILE A 652 -25.80 4.56 -14.85
N CYS A 653 -26.83 4.23 -14.06
CA CYS A 653 -26.93 2.93 -13.37
C CYS A 653 -27.00 1.78 -14.38
N LYS A 654 -27.84 1.93 -15.41
CA LYS A 654 -27.96 0.95 -16.48
C LYS A 654 -26.68 0.84 -17.30
N GLN A 655 -26.05 1.97 -17.63
CA GLN A 655 -24.78 1.98 -18.38
C GLN A 655 -23.64 1.31 -17.60
N ALA A 656 -23.51 1.62 -16.31
CA ALA A 656 -22.52 1.01 -15.43
C ALA A 656 -22.69 -0.52 -15.35
N HIS A 657 -23.92 -0.99 -15.18
CA HIS A 657 -24.22 -2.42 -15.15
C HIS A 657 -23.84 -3.11 -16.47
N ILE A 658 -24.21 -2.54 -17.62
CA ILE A 658 -23.83 -3.05 -18.95
C ILE A 658 -22.30 -3.12 -19.09
N LYS A 659 -21.59 -2.08 -18.63
CA LYS A 659 -20.12 -2.03 -18.71
C LYS A 659 -19.45 -3.07 -17.83
N LEU A 660 -19.99 -3.35 -16.63
CA LEU A 660 -19.50 -4.42 -15.77
C LEU A 660 -19.65 -5.80 -16.42
N GLU A 661 -20.80 -6.09 -17.01
CA GLU A 661 -21.00 -7.33 -17.76
C GLU A 661 -19.95 -7.48 -18.88
N ILE A 662 -19.72 -6.41 -19.66
CA ILE A 662 -18.71 -6.42 -20.73
C ILE A 662 -17.32 -6.73 -20.17
N VAL A 663 -16.91 -6.04 -19.10
CA VAL A 663 -15.62 -6.27 -18.45
C VAL A 663 -15.49 -7.73 -18.02
N PHE A 664 -16.47 -8.26 -17.28
CA PHE A 664 -16.36 -9.62 -16.74
C PHE A 664 -16.28 -10.67 -17.84
N TYR A 665 -16.99 -10.48 -18.95
CA TYR A 665 -16.85 -11.35 -20.12
C TYR A 665 -15.50 -11.23 -20.82
N MET A 666 -15.02 -10.00 -21.07
CA MET A 666 -13.76 -9.78 -21.77
C MET A 666 -12.57 -10.41 -21.04
N TYR A 667 -12.53 -10.29 -19.71
CA TYR A 667 -11.42 -10.84 -18.91
C TYR A 667 -11.49 -12.35 -18.67
N LEU A 668 -12.56 -13.04 -19.10
CA LEU A 668 -12.56 -14.52 -19.14
C LEU A 668 -11.51 -15.07 -20.11
N TRP A 669 -11.07 -14.28 -21.08
CA TRP A 669 -10.08 -14.69 -22.08
C TRP A 669 -8.64 -14.44 -21.66
N SER A 670 -8.43 -13.76 -20.52
CA SER A 670 -7.13 -13.32 -20.03
C SER A 670 -6.12 -14.47 -19.93
N ILE A 671 -4.84 -14.12 -20.09
CA ILE A 671 -3.75 -15.04 -19.83
C ILE A 671 -3.44 -15.23 -18.35
N ASP A 672 -3.84 -14.25 -17.54
CA ASP A 672 -3.73 -14.30 -16.10
C ASP A 672 -4.92 -15.06 -15.50
N ILE A 673 -4.62 -16.21 -14.87
CA ILE A 673 -5.64 -17.03 -14.21
C ILE A 673 -6.33 -16.29 -13.06
N GLU A 674 -5.62 -15.39 -12.37
CA GLU A 674 -6.21 -14.61 -11.28
C GLU A 674 -7.28 -13.65 -11.82
N ALA A 675 -7.01 -12.99 -12.95
CA ALA A 675 -7.99 -12.13 -13.63
C ALA A 675 -9.25 -12.91 -14.05
N ILE A 676 -9.09 -14.15 -14.54
CA ILE A 676 -10.23 -15.03 -14.88
C ILE A 676 -11.04 -15.36 -13.62
N ILE A 677 -10.39 -15.83 -12.55
CA ILE A 677 -11.07 -16.25 -11.32
C ILE A 677 -11.82 -15.07 -10.69
N VAL A 678 -11.18 -13.90 -10.63
CA VAL A 678 -11.80 -12.67 -10.11
C VAL A 678 -13.02 -12.30 -10.95
N SER A 679 -12.91 -12.29 -12.28
CA SER A 679 -14.02 -11.96 -13.19
C SER A 679 -15.19 -12.94 -13.05
N LEU A 680 -14.90 -14.25 -12.94
CA LEU A 680 -15.92 -15.27 -12.68
C LEU A 680 -16.64 -14.99 -11.35
N SER A 681 -15.89 -14.68 -10.29
CA SER A 681 -16.49 -14.39 -8.98
C SER A 681 -17.37 -13.14 -8.98
N CYS A 682 -17.10 -12.14 -9.84
CA CYS A 682 -17.89 -10.93 -9.93
C CYS A 682 -19.31 -11.16 -10.50
N PHE A 683 -19.55 -12.22 -11.28
CA PHE A 683 -20.91 -12.59 -11.70
C PHE A 683 -21.81 -12.90 -10.50
N ARG A 684 -21.27 -13.45 -9.40
CA ARG A 684 -22.02 -13.66 -8.16
C ARG A 684 -22.53 -12.34 -7.59
N LEU A 685 -21.71 -11.29 -7.63
CA LEU A 685 -22.07 -9.98 -7.08
C LEU A 685 -23.19 -9.31 -7.88
N LEU A 686 -23.25 -9.53 -9.20
CA LEU A 686 -24.40 -9.11 -10.02
C LEU A 686 -25.68 -9.88 -9.66
N CYS A 687 -25.57 -11.19 -9.39
CA CYS A 687 -26.69 -12.02 -8.96
C CYS A 687 -27.21 -11.57 -7.59
N GLU A 688 -26.33 -11.32 -6.62
CA GLU A 688 -26.67 -10.83 -5.29
C GLU A 688 -27.36 -9.46 -5.34
N GLU A 689 -26.89 -8.54 -6.19
CA GLU A 689 -27.59 -7.27 -6.40
C GLU A 689 -29.02 -7.48 -6.90
N ALA A 690 -29.22 -8.39 -7.86
CA ALA A 690 -30.55 -8.71 -8.39
C ALA A 690 -31.45 -9.36 -7.32
N GLU A 691 -30.90 -10.25 -6.49
CA GLU A 691 -31.59 -10.89 -5.35
C GLU A 691 -32.01 -9.85 -4.29
N ILE A 692 -31.17 -8.84 -4.02
CA ILE A 692 -31.51 -7.79 -3.06
C ILE A 692 -32.67 -6.93 -3.59
N ARG A 693 -32.65 -6.61 -4.90
CA ARG A 693 -33.58 -5.69 -5.55
C ARG A 693 -34.92 -6.30 -5.95
N CYS A 694 -35.00 -7.61 -6.15
CA CYS A 694 -36.23 -8.31 -6.56
C CYS A 694 -37.27 -8.49 -5.45
N ASN A 695 -36.97 -8.03 -4.23
CA ASN A 695 -37.85 -8.19 -3.08
C ASN A 695 -39.08 -7.26 -3.08
N SER A 696 -39.20 -6.37 -4.06
CA SER A 696 -40.42 -5.59 -4.30
C SER A 696 -41.41 -6.40 -5.13
N GLU A 697 -42.69 -6.40 -4.74
CA GLU A 697 -43.80 -7.15 -5.37
C GLU A 697 -43.93 -6.95 -6.91
N GLU A 698 -43.30 -5.91 -7.46
CA GLU A 698 -43.41 -5.51 -8.88
C GLU A 698 -42.29 -6.05 -9.80
N MET A 699 -41.16 -6.59 -9.30
CA MET A 699 -39.96 -6.82 -10.12
C MET A 699 -39.30 -8.19 -9.92
N GLY A 700 -39.46 -9.09 -10.90
CA GLY A 700 -38.82 -10.42 -10.88
C GLY A 700 -37.32 -10.42 -11.22
N ILE A 701 -36.55 -11.36 -10.64
CA ILE A 701 -35.09 -11.53 -10.88
C ILE A 701 -34.74 -11.61 -12.36
N SER A 702 -35.51 -12.36 -13.16
CA SER A 702 -35.25 -12.52 -14.60
C SER A 702 -35.44 -11.25 -15.42
N ILE A 703 -36.16 -10.25 -14.89
CA ILE A 703 -36.30 -8.93 -15.52
C ILE A 703 -35.04 -8.09 -15.25
N LEU A 704 -34.52 -8.16 -14.03
CA LEU A 704 -33.30 -7.46 -13.62
C LEU A 704 -32.03 -8.06 -14.23
N LEU A 705 -31.96 -9.39 -14.29
CA LEU A 705 -30.81 -10.15 -14.75
C LEU A 705 -31.24 -11.38 -15.58
N PRO A 706 -31.49 -11.22 -16.89
CA PRO A 706 -32.07 -12.28 -17.74
C PRO A 706 -31.27 -13.59 -17.75
N ASN A 707 -29.94 -13.53 -17.66
CA ASN A 707 -29.06 -14.71 -17.66
C ASN A 707 -28.65 -15.16 -16.25
N TYR A 708 -29.43 -14.85 -15.21
CA TYR A 708 -29.12 -15.10 -13.79
C TYR A 708 -28.56 -16.51 -13.51
N ASN A 709 -29.21 -17.58 -14.00
CA ASN A 709 -28.76 -18.96 -13.76
C ASN A 709 -27.38 -19.25 -14.35
N VAL A 710 -27.08 -18.70 -15.54
CA VAL A 710 -25.76 -18.86 -16.18
C VAL A 710 -24.70 -18.11 -15.39
N TYR A 711 -25.03 -16.95 -14.82
CA TYR A 711 -24.10 -16.14 -14.03
C TYR A 711 -23.76 -16.83 -12.71
N LEU A 712 -24.71 -17.52 -12.09
CA LEU A 712 -24.45 -18.39 -10.94
C LEU A 712 -23.50 -19.55 -11.29
N ASP A 713 -23.75 -20.25 -12.40
CA ASP A 713 -22.89 -21.34 -12.86
C ASP A 713 -21.46 -20.85 -13.15
N LEU A 714 -21.32 -19.67 -13.78
CA LEU A 714 -20.02 -19.02 -14.03
C LEU A 714 -19.33 -18.67 -12.72
N ALA A 715 -20.03 -18.07 -11.77
CA ALA A 715 -19.47 -17.76 -10.46
C ALA A 715 -18.98 -18.99 -9.72
N GLN A 716 -19.72 -20.09 -9.75
CA GLN A 716 -19.29 -21.35 -9.12
C GLN A 716 -17.99 -21.88 -9.71
N ALA A 717 -17.73 -21.65 -11.00
CA ALA A 717 -16.49 -22.07 -11.64
C ALA A 717 -15.24 -21.39 -11.03
N SER A 718 -15.37 -20.25 -10.35
CA SER A 718 -14.26 -19.59 -9.64
C SER A 718 -13.79 -20.33 -8.37
N THR A 719 -14.66 -21.16 -7.77
CA THR A 719 -14.42 -21.81 -6.47
C THR A 719 -13.98 -23.27 -6.58
N VAL A 720 -14.23 -23.90 -7.73
CA VAL A 720 -13.88 -25.30 -7.95
C VAL A 720 -12.39 -25.41 -8.24
N LEU A 721 -11.69 -26.30 -7.51
CA LEU A 721 -10.31 -26.72 -7.78
C LEU A 721 -10.22 -27.40 -9.16
N THR A 722 -10.18 -26.59 -10.22
CA THR A 722 -9.88 -27.09 -11.56
C THR A 722 -8.38 -27.28 -11.71
N THR A 723 -7.95 -28.51 -12.01
CA THR A 723 -6.56 -28.84 -12.35
C THR A 723 -6.18 -28.22 -13.70
N GLY A 724 -5.71 -26.97 -13.68
CA GLY A 724 -5.06 -26.29 -14.81
C GLY A 724 -5.95 -25.34 -15.63
N ARG A 725 -5.31 -24.28 -16.18
CA ARG A 725 -5.94 -23.18 -16.94
C ARG A 725 -6.80 -23.64 -18.14
N LYS A 726 -6.34 -24.65 -18.89
CA LYS A 726 -7.08 -25.19 -20.05
C LYS A 726 -8.40 -25.84 -19.67
N ALA A 727 -8.45 -26.55 -18.54
CA ALA A 727 -9.67 -27.17 -18.03
C ALA A 727 -10.71 -26.11 -17.62
N LEU A 728 -10.25 -25.06 -16.94
CA LEU A 728 -11.08 -23.90 -16.59
C LEU A 728 -11.66 -23.24 -17.84
N GLN A 729 -10.84 -22.96 -18.86
CA GLN A 729 -11.30 -22.38 -20.12
C GLN A 729 -12.35 -23.22 -20.84
N LYS A 730 -12.17 -24.55 -20.91
CA LYS A 730 -13.17 -25.46 -21.50
C LYS A 730 -14.50 -25.41 -20.76
N ARG A 731 -14.46 -25.33 -19.42
CA ARG A 731 -15.66 -25.17 -18.60
C ARG A 731 -16.35 -23.84 -18.87
N ILE A 732 -15.60 -22.74 -18.90
CA ILE A 732 -16.12 -21.40 -19.22
C ILE A 732 -16.84 -21.44 -20.58
N VAL A 733 -16.17 -21.88 -21.64
CA VAL A 733 -16.78 -21.97 -22.99
C VAL A 733 -18.05 -22.82 -22.99
N THR A 734 -18.10 -23.89 -22.20
CA THR A 734 -19.31 -24.74 -22.07
C THR A 734 -20.46 -23.98 -21.42
N LEU A 735 -20.20 -23.21 -20.37
CA LEU A 735 -21.21 -22.40 -19.69
C LEU A 735 -21.70 -21.24 -20.55
N LEU A 736 -20.81 -20.60 -21.32
CA LEU A 736 -21.16 -19.49 -22.20
C LEU A 736 -22.11 -19.89 -23.35
N ARG A 737 -22.18 -21.19 -23.70
CA ARG A 737 -23.17 -21.74 -24.66
C ARG A 737 -24.58 -21.79 -24.10
N LYS A 738 -24.75 -21.70 -22.78
CA LYS A 738 -26.06 -21.68 -22.12
C LYS A 738 -26.69 -20.28 -22.07
N ILE A 739 -26.03 -19.25 -22.59
CA ILE A 739 -26.58 -17.90 -22.64
C ILE A 739 -27.77 -17.88 -23.62
N GLU A 740 -28.96 -17.58 -23.10
CA GLU A 740 -30.20 -17.54 -23.88
C GLU A 740 -30.57 -16.12 -24.30
N HIS A 741 -30.25 -15.12 -23.47
CA HIS A 741 -30.61 -13.73 -23.69
C HIS A 741 -29.40 -12.88 -24.07
N CYS A 742 -29.28 -12.56 -25.36
CA CYS A 742 -28.23 -11.69 -25.89
C CYS A 742 -28.59 -10.19 -25.76
N VAL A 743 -28.94 -9.75 -24.56
CA VAL A 743 -29.29 -8.36 -24.22
C VAL A 743 -28.23 -7.72 -23.31
N ASN A 744 -28.34 -6.41 -23.08
CA ASN A 744 -27.44 -5.65 -22.19
C ASN A 744 -25.96 -5.77 -22.58
N GLY A 745 -25.09 -6.26 -21.68
CA GLY A 745 -23.65 -6.33 -21.89
C GLY A 745 -23.19 -7.54 -22.70
N VAL A 746 -24.03 -8.56 -22.93
CA VAL A 746 -23.66 -9.77 -23.67
C VAL A 746 -23.31 -9.47 -25.13
N LEU A 747 -24.19 -8.74 -25.84
CA LEU A 747 -23.96 -8.42 -27.26
C LEU A 747 -22.73 -7.52 -27.46
N PRO A 748 -22.57 -6.39 -26.74
CA PRO A 748 -21.37 -5.58 -26.86
C PRO A 748 -20.09 -6.31 -26.45
N ALA A 749 -20.14 -7.24 -25.47
CA ALA A 749 -18.99 -8.06 -25.11
C ALA A 749 -18.59 -9.01 -26.24
N TRP A 750 -19.57 -9.60 -26.94
CA TRP A 750 -19.30 -10.39 -28.14
C TRP A 750 -18.68 -9.55 -29.25
N GLU A 751 -19.22 -8.36 -29.52
CA GLU A 751 -18.71 -7.45 -30.55
C GLU A 751 -17.26 -7.06 -30.29
N GLU A 752 -16.92 -6.72 -29.03
CA GLU A 752 -15.54 -6.39 -28.67
C GLU A 752 -14.63 -7.61 -28.71
N THR A 753 -15.07 -8.77 -28.20
CA THR A 753 -14.31 -10.03 -28.29
C THR A 753 -14.03 -10.40 -29.74
N TYR A 754 -15.01 -10.26 -30.63
CA TYR A 754 -14.87 -10.52 -32.06
C TYR A 754 -13.86 -9.55 -32.71
N ARG A 755 -13.95 -8.26 -32.39
CA ARG A 755 -13.01 -7.24 -32.86
C ARG A 755 -11.57 -7.55 -32.42
N THR A 756 -11.36 -7.88 -31.14
CA THR A 756 -10.03 -8.25 -30.62
C THR A 756 -9.52 -9.52 -31.30
N TRP A 757 -10.38 -10.54 -31.46
CA TRP A 757 -10.03 -11.78 -32.14
C TRP A 757 -9.66 -11.56 -33.62
N GLU A 758 -10.39 -10.70 -34.34
CA GLU A 758 -10.09 -10.35 -35.73
C GLU A 758 -8.74 -9.63 -35.86
N GLN A 759 -8.46 -8.68 -34.96
CA GLN A 759 -7.15 -7.98 -34.90
C GLN A 759 -6.00 -8.96 -34.62
N HIS A 760 -6.16 -9.85 -33.63
CA HIS A 760 -5.17 -10.90 -33.34
C HIS A 760 -4.98 -11.83 -34.53
N THR A 761 -6.07 -12.23 -35.20
CA THR A 761 -6.01 -13.10 -36.39
C THR A 761 -5.26 -12.43 -37.54
N ALA A 762 -5.53 -11.15 -37.81
CA ALA A 762 -4.83 -10.38 -38.84
C ALA A 762 -3.34 -10.22 -38.51
N ALA A 763 -3.01 -9.90 -37.27
CA ALA A 763 -1.63 -9.74 -36.81
C ALA A 763 -0.84 -11.06 -36.88
N LEU A 764 -1.41 -12.18 -36.42
CA LEU A 764 -0.79 -13.51 -36.50
C LEU A 764 -0.62 -13.98 -37.96
N THR A 765 -1.57 -13.66 -38.83
CA THR A 765 -1.48 -13.97 -40.26
C THR A 765 -0.36 -13.18 -40.93
N LYS A 766 -0.22 -11.88 -40.60
CA LYS A 766 0.84 -11.01 -41.13
C LYS A 766 2.23 -11.38 -40.60
N TYR A 767 2.36 -11.64 -39.30
CA TYR A 767 3.62 -12.09 -38.69
C TYR A 767 4.15 -13.35 -39.37
N LYS A 768 3.27 -14.30 -39.68
CA LYS A 768 3.62 -15.53 -40.39
C LYS A 768 4.04 -15.31 -41.85
N ALA A 769 3.54 -14.26 -42.51
CA ALA A 769 3.88 -13.93 -43.88
C ALA A 769 5.22 -13.18 -44.00
N ASP A 770 5.45 -12.21 -43.11
CA ASP A 770 6.57 -11.26 -43.22
C ASP A 770 7.72 -11.53 -42.24
N GLY A 771 7.50 -12.34 -41.19
CA GLY A 771 8.47 -12.60 -40.11
C GLY A 771 8.80 -11.40 -39.22
N ASP A 772 8.14 -10.26 -39.46
CA ASP A 772 8.42 -8.97 -38.81
C ASP A 772 7.71 -8.87 -37.44
N LEU A 773 8.48 -9.18 -36.39
CA LEU A 773 8.05 -9.14 -35.01
C LEU A 773 7.81 -7.69 -34.50
N GLU A 774 8.50 -6.69 -35.05
CA GLU A 774 8.34 -5.28 -34.66
C GLU A 774 6.97 -4.73 -35.09
N ASN A 775 6.54 -5.04 -36.32
CA ASN A 775 5.20 -4.69 -36.80
C ASN A 775 4.09 -5.45 -36.07
N PHE A 776 4.34 -6.70 -35.66
CA PHE A 776 3.40 -7.49 -34.84
C PHE A 776 3.12 -6.79 -33.49
N HIS A 777 4.17 -6.40 -32.76
CA HIS A 777 4.03 -5.70 -31.49
C HIS A 777 3.41 -4.30 -31.62
N ARG A 778 3.69 -3.59 -32.73
CA ARG A 778 3.07 -2.28 -33.01
C ARG A 778 1.56 -2.38 -33.26
N THR A 779 1.10 -3.50 -33.84
CA THR A 779 -0.31 -3.71 -34.20
C THR A 779 -1.17 -4.14 -33.00
N LEU A 780 -0.61 -4.88 -32.04
CA LEU A 780 -1.35 -5.45 -30.90
C LEU A 780 -1.16 -4.71 -29.56
N GLY A 781 -0.21 -3.76 -29.49
CA GLY A 781 0.06 -2.98 -28.27
C GLY A 781 0.77 -3.79 -27.17
N LYS A 782 1.60 -3.13 -26.36
CA LYS A 782 2.32 -3.76 -25.24
C LYS A 782 1.40 -3.84 -24.01
N ARG A 783 1.14 -5.03 -23.47
CA ARG A 783 0.25 -5.25 -22.30
C ARG A 783 0.98 -5.71 -21.02
N ARG A 784 2.27 -5.39 -20.78
CA ARG A 784 2.98 -5.80 -19.54
C ARG A 784 4.12 -4.87 -19.06
N THR A 785 4.37 -4.95 -17.75
CA THR A 785 5.31 -4.19 -16.89
C THR A 785 6.70 -4.82 -16.67
N SER A 786 7.09 -5.92 -17.34
CA SER A 786 8.45 -6.46 -17.21
C SER A 786 9.32 -6.07 -18.40
N VAL A 787 10.29 -5.18 -18.17
CA VAL A 787 11.24 -4.69 -19.19
C VAL A 787 12.20 -5.78 -19.69
N HIS A 788 12.21 -6.98 -19.11
CA HIS A 788 13.17 -8.05 -19.42
C HIS A 788 12.52 -9.44 -19.61
N GLN A 789 11.74 -9.64 -20.68
CA GLN A 789 11.39 -10.99 -21.16
C GLN A 789 11.51 -11.10 -22.69
N ASN A 790 11.92 -12.29 -23.13
CA ASN A 790 12.18 -12.65 -24.54
C ASN A 790 10.94 -12.44 -25.41
N ALA A 791 11.11 -11.84 -26.59
CA ALA A 791 10.01 -11.54 -27.53
C ALA A 791 9.22 -12.79 -28.00
N GLU A 792 9.78 -13.99 -27.82
CA GLU A 792 9.09 -15.27 -28.07
C GLU A 792 7.97 -15.57 -27.04
N HIS A 793 8.16 -15.19 -25.78
CA HIS A 793 7.17 -15.43 -24.73
C HIS A 793 5.94 -14.54 -24.91
N ASP A 794 6.14 -13.29 -25.36
CA ASP A 794 5.06 -12.36 -25.69
C ASP A 794 4.18 -12.88 -26.85
N LEU A 795 4.79 -13.49 -27.87
CA LEU A 795 4.06 -14.11 -28.98
C LEU A 795 3.21 -15.30 -28.50
N GLU A 796 3.78 -16.17 -27.65
CA GLU A 796 3.06 -17.31 -27.08
C GLU A 796 1.84 -16.87 -26.26
N ASP A 797 1.97 -15.78 -25.51
CA ASP A 797 0.88 -15.19 -24.74
C ASP A 797 -0.24 -14.63 -25.62
N HIS A 798 0.09 -13.91 -26.69
CA HIS A 798 -0.90 -13.42 -27.66
C HIS A 798 -1.63 -14.57 -28.38
N VAL A 799 -0.92 -15.66 -28.69
CA VAL A 799 -1.52 -16.87 -29.26
C VAL A 799 -2.43 -17.57 -28.25
N ASN A 800 -2.02 -17.65 -26.99
CA ASN A 800 -2.82 -18.24 -25.92
C ASN A 800 -4.11 -17.45 -25.65
N GLU A 801 -4.06 -16.12 -25.68
CA GLU A 801 -5.26 -15.26 -25.58
C GLU A 801 -6.18 -15.46 -26.78
N TRP A 802 -5.63 -15.44 -28.01
CA TRP A 802 -6.37 -15.70 -29.25
C TRP A 802 -7.03 -17.09 -29.25
N ALA A 803 -6.33 -18.12 -28.74
CA ALA A 803 -6.86 -19.48 -28.64
C ALA A 803 -8.05 -19.54 -27.67
N ASN A 804 -8.01 -18.81 -26.55
CA ASN A 804 -9.15 -18.75 -25.62
C ASN A 804 -10.38 -18.12 -26.28
N MET A 805 -10.18 -17.10 -27.12
CA MET A 805 -11.27 -16.44 -27.85
C MET A 805 -11.84 -17.30 -28.98
N THR A 806 -11.05 -18.11 -29.69
CA THR A 806 -11.47 -18.80 -30.94
C THR A 806 -12.70 -19.73 -30.80
N GLY A 807 -12.99 -20.24 -29.60
CA GLY A 807 -14.14 -21.11 -29.34
C GLY A 807 -15.47 -20.41 -29.03
N SER A 808 -15.47 -19.08 -28.82
CA SER A 808 -16.61 -18.31 -28.31
C SER A 808 -17.48 -17.56 -29.34
N PRO A 809 -16.99 -17.15 -30.54
CA PRO A 809 -17.79 -16.37 -31.48
C PRO A 809 -18.97 -17.14 -32.08
N ALA A 810 -18.81 -18.44 -32.35
CA ALA A 810 -19.82 -19.22 -33.06
C ALA A 810 -21.11 -19.48 -32.26
N PRO A 811 -21.06 -19.86 -30.97
CA PRO A 811 -22.27 -20.03 -30.16
C PRO A 811 -22.99 -18.71 -29.86
N TRP A 812 -22.25 -17.64 -29.57
CA TRP A 812 -22.83 -16.31 -29.32
C TRP A 812 -23.45 -15.70 -30.58
N ALA A 813 -22.82 -15.86 -31.74
CA ALA A 813 -23.38 -15.39 -33.02
C ALA A 813 -24.73 -16.04 -33.36
N ALA A 814 -24.93 -17.32 -33.00
CA ALA A 814 -26.22 -18.01 -33.20
C ALA A 814 -27.34 -17.42 -32.32
N CYS A 815 -27.05 -17.10 -31.05
CA CYS A 815 -27.98 -16.41 -30.16
C CYS A 815 -28.32 -14.99 -30.65
N VAL A 816 -27.31 -14.20 -31.02
CA VAL A 816 -27.49 -12.82 -31.54
C VAL A 816 -28.34 -12.80 -32.82
N SER A 817 -28.13 -13.78 -33.72
CA SER A 817 -28.89 -13.92 -34.96
C SER A 817 -30.36 -14.28 -34.72
N SER A 818 -30.65 -15.03 -33.65
CA SER A 818 -32.02 -15.41 -33.27
C SER A 818 -32.81 -14.24 -32.67
N GLU A 819 -32.15 -13.39 -31.87
CA GLU A 819 -32.75 -12.23 -31.20
C GLU A 819 -33.01 -11.06 -32.19
N THR A 820 -32.09 -10.84 -33.13
CA THR A 820 -32.29 -9.85 -34.23
C THR A 820 -33.44 -10.22 -35.16
N ASN A 821 -33.75 -11.51 -35.32
CA ASN A 821 -34.91 -11.98 -36.08
C ASN A 821 -36.24 -11.82 -35.32
N ARG A 822 -36.24 -11.81 -33.98
CA ARG A 822 -37.46 -11.60 -33.17
C ARG A 822 -37.93 -10.14 -33.13
N ARG A 823 -37.06 -9.16 -33.44
CA ARG A 823 -37.36 -7.72 -33.37
C ARG A 823 -37.86 -7.07 -34.67
N ARG A 824 -38.10 -7.82 -35.76
CA ARG A 824 -38.57 -7.26 -37.04
C ARG A 824 -40.11 -7.26 -37.15
N PRO A 825 -40.78 -6.14 -37.47
CA PRO A 825 -42.14 -6.15 -37.99
C PRO A 825 -42.17 -6.66 -39.46
N PRO A 826 -43.32 -7.13 -39.99
CA PRO A 826 -43.37 -7.80 -41.30
C PRO A 826 -43.01 -6.83 -42.45
N PRO A 827 -42.36 -7.32 -43.52
CA PRO A 827 -41.61 -6.47 -44.44
C PRO A 827 -42.52 -5.74 -45.43
N LYS A 828 -42.37 -4.41 -45.52
CA LYS A 828 -42.61 -3.65 -46.76
C LYS A 828 -41.27 -3.50 -47.49
N HIS A 829 -41.28 -3.80 -48.79
CA HIS A 829 -40.12 -3.88 -49.67
C HIS A 829 -39.13 -2.70 -49.55
N TYR A 830 -37.91 -3.00 -49.13
CA TYR A 830 -36.69 -2.26 -49.48
C TYR A 830 -35.52 -3.27 -49.65
N PRO A 831 -34.63 -3.10 -50.65
CA PRO A 831 -33.55 -4.04 -50.90
C PRO A 831 -32.34 -3.65 -50.03
N TYR A 832 -32.28 -4.18 -48.81
CA TYR A 832 -31.04 -4.23 -48.03
C TYR A 832 -30.66 -5.71 -47.86
N ARG A 833 -29.69 -6.17 -48.66
CA ARG A 833 -29.08 -7.50 -48.50
C ARG A 833 -28.23 -7.47 -47.24
N ALA A 834 -28.68 -8.12 -46.18
CA ALA A 834 -27.82 -8.49 -45.05
C ALA A 834 -26.71 -9.44 -45.56
N PRO A 835 -25.46 -9.31 -45.10
CA PRO A 835 -24.41 -10.25 -45.48
C PRO A 835 -24.76 -11.62 -44.88
N VAL A 836 -24.96 -12.60 -45.76
CA VAL A 836 -25.10 -14.01 -45.39
C VAL A 836 -23.75 -14.46 -44.84
N PHE A 837 -23.68 -14.66 -43.52
CA PHE A 837 -22.52 -15.18 -42.80
C PHE A 837 -22.00 -16.47 -43.45
N LYS A 838 -20.73 -16.52 -43.85
CA LYS A 838 -20.05 -17.78 -44.21
C LYS A 838 -19.69 -18.55 -42.92
N ILE A 839 -20.70 -19.17 -42.32
CA ILE A 839 -20.60 -20.04 -41.14
C ILE A 839 -19.57 -21.16 -41.33
N THR A 840 -19.29 -21.55 -42.58
CA THR A 840 -18.37 -22.63 -42.95
C THR A 840 -16.91 -22.39 -42.54
N THR A 841 -16.42 -21.14 -42.57
CA THR A 841 -15.02 -20.80 -42.23
C THR A 841 -14.79 -20.76 -40.71
N VAL A 842 -15.82 -20.41 -39.94
CA VAL A 842 -15.77 -20.38 -38.47
C VAL A 842 -15.88 -21.80 -37.90
N LEU A 843 -16.72 -22.65 -38.51
CA LEU A 843 -16.86 -24.05 -38.10
C LEU A 843 -15.57 -24.86 -38.35
N SER A 844 -14.86 -24.62 -39.46
CA SER A 844 -13.59 -25.32 -39.75
C SER A 844 -12.50 -24.97 -38.72
N LEU A 845 -12.34 -23.68 -38.40
CA LEU A 845 -11.40 -23.18 -37.38
C LEU A 845 -11.75 -23.68 -35.97
N SER A 846 -13.05 -23.74 -35.62
CA SER A 846 -13.51 -24.26 -34.32
C SER A 846 -13.30 -25.76 -34.15
N SER A 847 -13.27 -26.54 -35.24
CA SER A 847 -13.01 -27.99 -35.19
C SER A 847 -11.53 -28.30 -34.97
N LEU A 848 -10.64 -27.48 -35.56
CA LEU A 848 -9.19 -27.56 -35.42
C LEU A 848 -8.70 -27.17 -34.01
N ALA A 849 -9.37 -26.23 -33.34
CA ALA A 849 -9.05 -25.86 -31.97
C ALA A 849 -9.50 -26.91 -30.92
N ASN A 850 -10.42 -27.83 -31.27
CA ASN A 850 -11.00 -28.81 -30.36
C ASN A 850 -10.33 -30.20 -30.41
N SER A 851 -9.39 -30.44 -31.34
CA SER A 851 -8.61 -31.69 -31.37
C SER A 851 -7.48 -31.65 -30.33
N SER A 852 -7.49 -32.62 -29.42
CA SER A 852 -6.42 -32.86 -28.47
C SER A 852 -5.11 -33.18 -29.18
N ILE A 853 -4.03 -32.54 -28.73
CA ILE A 853 -2.62 -32.66 -29.17
C ILE A 853 -2.31 -31.72 -30.34
N CYS A 854 -1.71 -30.56 -30.03
CA CYS A 854 -0.69 -29.90 -30.87
C CYS A 854 -0.15 -28.65 -30.15
N SER A 855 1.17 -28.44 -30.22
CA SER A 855 1.81 -27.18 -29.80
C SER A 855 1.36 -26.04 -30.72
N ALA A 856 1.44 -24.78 -30.26
CA ALA A 856 1.06 -23.59 -31.04
C ALA A 856 1.69 -23.54 -32.44
N THR A 857 2.85 -24.19 -32.62
CA THR A 857 3.57 -24.39 -33.88
C THR A 857 2.86 -25.31 -34.88
N ASP A 858 2.10 -26.31 -34.44
CA ASP A 858 1.40 -27.25 -35.33
C ASP A 858 0.02 -26.75 -35.75
N LEU A 859 -0.68 -26.01 -34.87
CA LEU A 859 -1.94 -25.33 -35.22
C LEU A 859 -1.71 -24.26 -36.30
N MET A 860 -0.52 -23.62 -36.28
CA MET A 860 -0.07 -22.72 -37.34
C MET A 860 0.20 -23.44 -38.67
N LYS A 861 0.64 -24.71 -38.68
CA LYS A 861 0.85 -25.50 -39.91
C LYS A 861 -0.46 -25.90 -40.57
N ASP A 862 -1.47 -26.28 -39.80
CA ASP A 862 -2.78 -26.67 -40.35
C ASP A 862 -3.55 -25.49 -40.96
N LEU A 863 -3.36 -24.29 -40.40
CA LEU A 863 -3.81 -23.03 -41.00
C LEU A 863 -3.12 -22.71 -42.35
N VAL A 864 -1.88 -23.19 -42.60
CA VAL A 864 -1.18 -23.05 -43.92
C VAL A 864 -1.86 -23.92 -44.98
N LEU A 865 -2.19 -25.17 -44.64
CA LEU A 865 -2.73 -26.12 -45.60
C LEU A 865 -4.13 -25.71 -46.11
N ALA A 866 -4.90 -25.00 -45.28
CA ALA A 866 -6.20 -24.47 -45.66
C ALA A 866 -6.11 -23.19 -46.53
N SER A 867 -5.04 -22.41 -46.43
CA SER A 867 -4.88 -21.13 -47.14
C SER A 867 -4.05 -21.21 -48.44
N SER A 868 -3.36 -22.32 -48.71
CA SER A 868 -2.44 -22.47 -49.85
C SER A 868 -3.02 -23.11 -51.11
N ALA A 869 -4.33 -23.44 -51.15
CA ALA A 869 -4.97 -23.95 -52.36
C ALA A 869 -5.40 -22.82 -53.31
N THR A 870 -4.47 -22.33 -54.14
CA THR A 870 -4.72 -21.26 -55.13
C THR A 870 -5.12 -21.74 -56.53
N SER A 871 -5.44 -23.02 -56.74
CA SER A 871 -5.98 -23.46 -58.05
C SER A 871 -7.18 -24.40 -57.91
N ARG A 872 -8.22 -24.08 -58.68
CA ARG A 872 -9.57 -24.70 -58.66
C ARG A 872 -9.62 -26.06 -59.37
N THR A 873 -8.49 -26.64 -59.77
CA THR A 873 -8.45 -27.78 -60.71
C THR A 873 -7.87 -29.08 -60.16
N GLU A 874 -7.43 -29.12 -58.89
CA GLU A 874 -6.94 -30.36 -58.27
C GLU A 874 -7.87 -30.93 -57.18
N TRP A 875 -8.92 -30.20 -56.79
CA TRP A 875 -9.96 -30.66 -55.87
C TRP A 875 -10.96 -31.65 -56.50
N ASP A 876 -11.16 -31.61 -57.82
CA ASP A 876 -12.20 -32.41 -58.49
C ASP A 876 -11.83 -33.87 -58.77
N ARG A 877 -10.56 -34.28 -58.59
CA ARG A 877 -10.14 -35.67 -58.88
C ARG A 877 -10.07 -36.59 -57.67
N ARG A 878 -10.16 -36.11 -56.42
CA ARG A 878 -9.97 -36.96 -55.22
C ARG A 878 -11.15 -37.06 -54.25
N CYS A 879 -12.25 -36.35 -54.47
CA CYS A 879 -13.44 -36.45 -53.62
C CYS A 879 -14.65 -36.99 -54.42
N ARG A 880 -14.75 -38.31 -54.57
CA ARG A 880 -16.07 -38.91 -54.85
C ARG A 880 -16.93 -38.83 -53.57
N PRO A 881 -18.23 -38.47 -53.67
CA PRO A 881 -19.14 -38.28 -52.54
C PRO A 881 -19.63 -39.59 -51.90
N ALA A 882 -18.74 -40.56 -51.67
CA ALA A 882 -19.05 -41.85 -51.03
C ALA A 882 -18.37 -42.05 -49.66
N CYS A 883 -17.32 -41.30 -49.31
CA CYS A 883 -16.64 -41.46 -48.01
C CYS A 883 -17.19 -40.58 -46.87
N ILE A 884 -17.83 -39.45 -47.17
CA ILE A 884 -18.37 -38.54 -46.13
C ILE A 884 -19.59 -39.16 -45.43
N GLN A 885 -20.38 -39.95 -46.15
CA GLN A 885 -21.53 -40.65 -45.58
C GLN A 885 -21.11 -41.85 -44.71
N SER A 886 -19.97 -42.49 -44.99
CA SER A 886 -19.43 -43.59 -44.17
C SER A 886 -18.75 -43.10 -42.88
N CYS A 887 -18.22 -41.87 -42.85
CA CYS A 887 -17.67 -41.29 -41.61
C CYS A 887 -18.76 -40.77 -40.67
N LEU A 888 -19.83 -40.16 -41.19
CA LEU A 888 -20.94 -39.66 -40.36
C LEU A 888 -21.79 -40.80 -39.77
N ILE A 889 -21.92 -41.93 -40.46
CA ILE A 889 -22.64 -43.11 -39.94
C ILE A 889 -21.81 -43.85 -38.86
N ARG A 890 -20.47 -43.83 -38.94
CA ARG A 890 -19.61 -44.37 -37.85
C ARG A 890 -19.53 -43.46 -36.62
N PHE A 891 -19.70 -42.15 -36.76
CA PHE A 891 -19.70 -41.22 -35.63
C PHE A 891 -21.06 -41.15 -34.89
N GLY A 892 -22.17 -41.41 -35.59
CA GLY A 892 -23.51 -41.48 -34.98
C GLY A 892 -23.77 -42.71 -34.11
N LEU A 893 -22.94 -43.76 -34.21
CA LEU A 893 -23.10 -45.02 -33.46
C LEU A 893 -22.28 -45.09 -32.16
N LEU A 894 -21.47 -44.07 -31.83
CA LEU A 894 -20.68 -44.02 -30.59
C LEU A 894 -21.31 -43.15 -29.49
N LEU A 895 -22.42 -42.47 -29.77
CA LEU A 895 -23.11 -41.60 -28.80
C LEU A 895 -24.38 -42.20 -28.17
N ASN A 896 -24.82 -43.39 -28.57
CA ASN A 896 -25.95 -44.08 -27.94
C ASN A 896 -25.57 -45.52 -27.54
N GLY A 897 -25.14 -45.66 -26.29
CA GLY A 897 -25.00 -46.95 -25.61
C GLY A 897 -26.21 -47.24 -24.72
N SER A 898 -27.31 -47.75 -25.29
CA SER A 898 -28.01 -48.95 -24.79
C SER A 898 -29.28 -49.28 -25.60
N LEU A 899 -29.27 -50.49 -26.16
CA LEU A 899 -30.38 -51.42 -26.41
C LEU A 899 -31.60 -50.94 -27.22
N ILE A 900 -31.59 -51.17 -28.54
CA ILE A 900 -32.77 -51.73 -29.24
C ILE A 900 -32.33 -52.78 -30.27
N SER A 901 -33.07 -53.89 -30.24
CA SER A 901 -33.00 -55.12 -31.04
C SER A 901 -32.81 -54.95 -32.55
N LYS A 902 -32.05 -55.88 -33.14
CA LYS A 902 -31.95 -56.14 -34.59
C LYS A 902 -33.30 -56.61 -35.14
N ASP A 903 -33.80 -56.02 -36.22
CA ASP A 903 -34.41 -56.79 -37.31
C ASP A 903 -34.48 -56.00 -38.63
N ARG A 904 -33.87 -56.63 -39.65
CA ARG A 904 -34.16 -56.61 -41.10
C ARG A 904 -34.36 -55.28 -41.86
N LEU A 905 -33.31 -54.93 -42.62
CA LEU A 905 -33.41 -54.39 -43.99
C LEU A 905 -34.42 -55.21 -44.83
N TRP A 906 -35.02 -54.64 -45.87
CA TRP A 906 -35.05 -55.18 -47.25
C TRP A 906 -35.43 -54.01 -48.20
N TRP A 907 -34.76 -53.98 -49.35
CA TRP A 907 -34.76 -52.92 -50.37
C TRP A 907 -36.04 -52.92 -51.24
N THR A 908 -36.42 -51.76 -51.81
CA THR A 908 -36.31 -51.50 -53.27
C THR A 908 -36.79 -50.11 -53.68
N ARG A 909 -36.03 -49.50 -54.59
CA ARG A 909 -36.30 -48.27 -55.35
C ARG A 909 -37.35 -48.55 -56.44
N THR A 910 -38.26 -47.60 -56.66
CA THR A 910 -38.67 -47.13 -58.00
C THR A 910 -39.36 -45.76 -57.89
N ARG A 911 -38.88 -44.76 -58.65
CA ARG A 911 -39.64 -43.58 -59.11
C ARG A 911 -40.48 -44.00 -60.34
N PRO A 912 -41.28 -43.13 -60.97
CA PRO A 912 -42.21 -42.09 -60.48
C PRO A 912 -43.59 -42.28 -61.13
N THR A 913 -44.64 -41.52 -60.75
CA THR A 913 -45.60 -40.87 -61.68
C THR A 913 -46.79 -40.22 -60.96
N SER A 914 -47.29 -39.20 -61.66
CA SER A 914 -48.48 -38.37 -61.50
C SER A 914 -49.78 -39.01 -61.01
N SER A 915 -50.61 -38.13 -60.43
CA SER A 915 -52.05 -37.91 -60.67
C SER A 915 -52.92 -37.96 -59.40
N SER A 916 -53.76 -36.91 -59.29
CA SER A 916 -55.12 -36.85 -58.70
C SER A 916 -55.54 -38.01 -57.79
N MET A 917 -56.02 -37.75 -56.57
CA MET A 917 -57.20 -36.95 -56.24
C MET A 917 -57.13 -36.55 -54.77
#